data_AF-A0A3P9AFN1-F1
#
_entry.id   AF-A0A3P9AFN1-F1
#
_cell.length_a   1.000
_cell.length_b   1.000
_cell.length_c   1.000
_cell.angle_alpha   90.00
_cell.angle_beta   90.00
_cell.angle_gamma   90.00
#
_symmetry.space_group_name_H-M   'P 1'
#
loop_
_entity.id
_entity.type
_entity.pdbx_description
1 polymer ?
#
loop_
_entity_poly.entity_id
_entity_poly.type
_entity_poly.pdbx_seq_one_letter_code
_entity_poly.pdbx_strand_id
1 'polypeptide(L)'
;MSLWQQGACSTNELVTIVIRLAKCLRFNPDATVWKAKQQVLCSLTESLRDVLNYGLFQPATDGHDAKFLEEERLLREYPQSFEKGVPYLEFRYKTRVYKQTNLDEKQLAKLHTKASLKKFMDYIQSGSVDKMAKFLDKGLDPNYQDPDTGETPLTLAVQCEPGGGEAIRVLVLGGAHLDFRAKDGLTPLHKAVRSHGHTALLTLLSLGASPDYKDRRGLTPLYHTVLTGGDTSCCETLLYHHAKLAVRDENGWDETHQACQNGNSQHLEHLLFYGADSTSQNASGNTALHICALYNKESCARILLYRGANKDTKNNSGQTPFQVAVMSGHFELGEIIKNHRDTDVVPFLESPKYAPQRRESAPRTLAPPHPHPFLRANSDNSMNLPDWMALPNTTGSNIVSVQVQEPGNTASLYSVVVLVGSVSSGAGIAAGGQRRRLYSAVPGRVFVATRSHSAQGDREISFSKGDKVKVLSVGEGGFWEGTVKGRTGWFPSDCVEEVAVRSQDNRSESRSDKAKRLFRHYTVGSYDSFDAPSDYIIKEKTVLLQKKDSEGFGFVLRGAKAQTPIEEFTPTPAFPALQYLESVDEGGVAWRAGLRMGDFLIEVNGQNVVKVGHRQVVNMIRQGGNALMVKVVMVTRNPDMEEGQRKKS
;
A
#
# COMPACT_ATOMS: atom_id res chain seq x y z
N MET A 1 -36.36 31.56 -31.97
CA MET A 1 -37.24 32.69 -31.62
C MET A 1 -38.41 32.12 -30.82
N SER A 2 -38.40 32.28 -29.49
CA SER A 2 -39.59 32.11 -28.64
C SER A 2 -39.28 32.54 -27.19
N LEU A 3 -39.70 33.77 -26.89
CA LEU A 3 -40.25 34.25 -25.62
C LEU A 3 -39.39 34.13 -24.35
N TRP A 4 -38.54 35.14 -24.14
CA TRP A 4 -38.15 35.58 -22.80
C TRP A 4 -39.36 36.26 -22.15
N GLN A 5 -40.10 35.52 -21.33
CA GLN A 5 -41.04 36.13 -20.40
C GLN A 5 -40.23 36.61 -19.20
N GLN A 6 -40.11 37.94 -19.08
CA GLN A 6 -39.53 38.64 -17.94
C GLN A 6 -40.37 38.33 -16.68
N GLY A 7 -40.10 37.20 -16.04
CA GLY A 7 -40.41 36.99 -14.64
C GLY A 7 -39.19 37.39 -13.83
N ALA A 8 -39.36 38.30 -12.87
CA ALA A 8 -38.34 38.65 -11.90
C ALA A 8 -37.81 37.37 -11.22
N CYS A 9 -36.65 36.89 -11.67
CA CYS A 9 -36.08 35.63 -11.22
C CYS A 9 -35.04 35.95 -10.15
N SER A 10 -35.30 35.54 -8.91
CA SER A 10 -34.36 35.66 -7.79
C SER A 10 -33.01 35.06 -8.16
N THR A 11 -31.95 35.82 -7.90
CA THR A 11 -30.60 35.75 -8.47
C THR A 11 -29.73 34.52 -8.14
N ASN A 12 -30.27 33.38 -7.70
CA ASN A 12 -29.41 32.34 -7.10
C ASN A 12 -29.27 30.98 -7.83
N GLU A 13 -30.01 30.65 -8.89
CA GLU A 13 -30.25 29.21 -9.15
C GLU A 13 -30.40 28.73 -10.60
N LEU A 14 -29.91 29.45 -11.61
CA LEU A 14 -30.00 29.00 -13.01
C LEU A 14 -28.64 29.12 -13.72
N VAL A 15 -28.16 28.02 -14.29
CA VAL A 15 -26.98 28.00 -15.17
C VAL A 15 -27.37 27.45 -16.53
N THR A 16 -27.07 28.19 -17.59
CA THR A 16 -27.21 27.71 -18.97
C THR A 16 -26.00 26.88 -19.36
N ILE A 17 -26.23 25.68 -19.90
CA ILE A 17 -25.20 24.76 -20.37
C ILE A 17 -25.34 24.54 -21.86
N VAL A 18 -24.25 24.76 -22.59
CA VAL A 18 -24.21 24.59 -24.04
C VAL A 18 -23.66 23.19 -24.39
N ILE A 19 -24.53 22.31 -24.90
CA ILE A 19 -24.18 20.98 -25.44
C ILE A 19 -24.84 20.83 -26.80
N ARG A 20 -24.26 21.41 -27.85
CA ARG A 20 -24.86 21.53 -29.21
C ARG A 20 -26.22 22.26 -29.27
N LEU A 21 -26.90 22.41 -28.13
CA LEU A 21 -28.15 23.09 -27.78
C LEU A 21 -27.97 23.68 -26.36
N ALA A 22 -28.50 24.86 -26.11
CA ALA A 22 -28.49 25.48 -24.78
C ALA A 22 -29.59 24.88 -23.90
N LYS A 23 -29.24 24.34 -22.73
CA LYS A 23 -30.17 23.87 -21.69
C LYS A 23 -30.02 24.72 -20.43
N CYS A 24 -31.12 25.10 -19.79
CA CYS A 24 -31.09 25.76 -18.49
C CYS A 24 -31.30 24.71 -17.39
N LEU A 25 -30.34 24.58 -16.48
CA LEU A 25 -30.41 23.68 -15.34
C LEU A 25 -30.25 24.47 -14.04
N ARG A 26 -30.93 24.03 -13.00
CA ARG A 26 -30.79 24.56 -11.63
C ARG A 26 -29.82 23.70 -10.86
N PHE A 27 -28.70 24.29 -10.42
CA PHE A 27 -27.71 23.61 -9.60
C PHE A 27 -27.78 24.06 -8.15
N ASN A 28 -27.45 23.15 -7.24
CA ASN A 28 -27.16 23.50 -5.86
C ASN A 28 -25.71 24.02 -5.77
N PRO A 29 -25.47 25.28 -5.37
CA PRO A 29 -24.11 25.84 -5.24
C PRO A 29 -23.24 25.12 -4.20
N ASP A 30 -23.86 24.50 -3.19
CA ASP A 30 -23.20 23.74 -2.13
C ASP A 30 -22.98 22.27 -2.52
N ALA A 31 -23.36 21.86 -3.73
CA ALA A 31 -23.01 20.55 -4.26
C ALA A 31 -21.64 20.59 -4.95
N THR A 32 -20.98 19.42 -5.00
CA THR A 32 -19.74 19.28 -5.75
C THR A 32 -19.99 19.40 -7.24
N VAL A 33 -18.98 19.83 -8.00
CA VAL A 33 -18.97 19.86 -9.47
C VAL A 33 -19.31 18.48 -10.04
N TRP A 34 -18.88 17.40 -9.39
CA TRP A 34 -19.26 16.03 -9.73
C TRP A 34 -20.78 15.82 -9.72
N LYS A 35 -21.48 16.26 -8.67
CA LYS A 35 -22.94 16.16 -8.59
C LYS A 35 -23.61 16.99 -9.68
N ALA A 36 -23.11 18.19 -9.95
CA ALA A 36 -23.58 19.02 -11.06
C ALA A 36 -23.39 18.30 -12.41
N LYS A 37 -22.21 17.71 -12.67
CA LYS A 37 -21.94 16.89 -13.85
C LYS A 37 -22.93 15.71 -13.97
N GLN A 38 -23.20 14.99 -12.89
CA GLN A 38 -24.20 13.90 -12.90
C GLN A 38 -25.59 14.40 -13.31
N GLN A 39 -26.02 15.55 -12.77
CA GLN A 39 -27.30 16.16 -13.14
C GLN A 39 -27.34 16.57 -14.62
N VAL A 40 -26.24 17.09 -15.18
CA VAL A 40 -26.13 17.36 -16.63
C VAL A 40 -26.34 16.07 -17.41
N LEU A 41 -25.62 15.01 -17.04
CA LEU A 41 -25.69 13.72 -17.73
C LEU A 41 -27.10 13.12 -17.69
N CYS A 42 -27.80 13.20 -16.56
CA CYS A 42 -29.19 12.76 -16.46
C CYS A 42 -30.16 13.60 -17.30
N SER A 43 -29.83 14.86 -17.60
CA SER A 43 -30.66 15.73 -18.42
C SER A 43 -30.48 15.52 -19.93
N LEU A 44 -29.43 14.81 -20.35
CA LEU A 44 -29.12 14.59 -21.76
C LEU A 44 -30.05 13.56 -22.39
N THR A 45 -30.61 13.91 -23.55
CA THR A 45 -31.48 13.04 -24.35
C THR A 45 -30.69 12.15 -25.30
N GLU A 46 -29.48 12.58 -25.69
CA GLU A 46 -28.56 11.81 -26.52
C GLU A 46 -27.50 11.13 -25.67
N SER A 47 -27.14 9.90 -26.04
CA SER A 47 -26.04 9.19 -25.40
C SER A 47 -24.70 9.75 -25.87
N LEU A 48 -23.90 10.25 -24.92
CA LEU A 48 -22.51 10.62 -25.18
C LEU A 48 -21.61 9.38 -25.09
N ARG A 49 -20.64 9.29 -26.00
CA ARG A 49 -19.54 8.31 -25.86
C ARG A 49 -18.50 8.87 -24.89
N ASP A 50 -17.88 7.99 -24.11
CA ASP A 50 -16.81 8.35 -23.16
C ASP A 50 -17.22 9.46 -22.17
N VAL A 51 -18.39 9.28 -21.58
CA VAL A 51 -19.07 10.23 -20.69
C VAL A 51 -18.17 10.77 -19.56
N LEU A 52 -17.29 9.93 -19.03
CA LEU A 52 -16.45 10.27 -17.88
C LEU A 52 -15.41 11.33 -18.21
N ASN A 53 -15.02 11.47 -19.48
CA ASN A 53 -14.06 12.47 -19.96
C ASN A 53 -14.71 13.77 -20.43
N TYR A 54 -16.02 13.94 -20.23
CA TYR A 54 -16.64 15.27 -20.29
C TYR A 54 -16.54 15.99 -18.95
N GLY A 55 -16.44 17.31 -18.98
CA GLY A 55 -16.38 18.14 -17.78
C GLY A 55 -17.15 19.44 -17.95
N LEU A 56 -17.54 20.02 -16.81
CA LEU A 56 -18.01 21.40 -16.76
C LEU A 56 -16.81 22.30 -17.02
N PHE A 57 -16.96 23.20 -17.99
CA PHE A 57 -15.95 24.10 -18.47
C PHE A 57 -16.41 25.53 -18.25
N GLN A 58 -15.58 26.31 -17.59
CA GLN A 58 -15.76 27.74 -17.42
C GLN A 58 -15.05 28.46 -18.57
N PRO A 59 -15.78 29.18 -19.44
CA PRO A 59 -15.18 30.01 -20.46
C PRO A 59 -14.39 31.16 -19.86
N ALA A 60 -13.45 31.70 -20.64
CA ALA A 60 -12.68 32.85 -20.24
C ALA A 60 -13.63 34.02 -19.94
N THR A 61 -13.41 34.68 -18.80
CA THR A 61 -14.13 35.89 -18.36
C THR A 61 -13.12 36.98 -18.04
N ASP A 62 -13.58 38.22 -17.86
CA ASP A 62 -12.70 39.35 -17.60
C ASP A 62 -11.76 39.08 -16.41
N GLY A 63 -10.48 38.81 -16.71
CA GLY A 63 -9.42 38.51 -15.74
C GLY A 63 -9.20 37.02 -15.39
N HIS A 64 -9.96 36.09 -15.98
CA HIS A 64 -9.82 34.65 -15.69
C HIS A 64 -9.69 33.80 -16.96
N ASP A 65 -8.61 33.01 -17.02
CA ASP A 65 -8.39 31.99 -18.05
C ASP A 65 -9.52 30.95 -18.05
N ALA A 66 -9.88 30.48 -19.24
CA ALA A 66 -10.82 29.37 -19.38
C ALA A 66 -10.25 28.09 -18.75
N LYS A 67 -11.10 27.30 -18.07
CA LYS A 67 -10.66 26.09 -17.37
C LYS A 67 -11.79 25.08 -17.18
N PHE A 68 -11.43 23.80 -17.06
CA PHE A 68 -12.34 22.81 -16.52
C PHE A 68 -12.46 22.97 -15.01
N LEU A 69 -13.67 22.78 -14.49
CA LEU A 69 -13.91 22.75 -13.05
C LEU A 69 -13.47 21.40 -12.48
N GLU A 70 -12.90 21.41 -11.28
CA GLU A 70 -12.44 20.21 -10.58
C GLU A 70 -13.64 19.50 -9.94
N GLU A 71 -13.79 18.21 -10.24
CA GLU A 71 -15.00 17.44 -9.90
C GLU A 71 -15.29 17.39 -8.39
N GLU A 72 -14.27 17.49 -7.54
CA GLU A 72 -14.40 17.37 -6.08
C GLU A 72 -14.70 18.69 -5.35
N ARG A 73 -14.56 19.83 -6.02
CA ARG A 73 -14.79 21.15 -5.42
C ARG A 73 -16.27 21.54 -5.44
N LEU A 74 -16.67 22.46 -4.56
CA LEU A 74 -18.03 22.98 -4.56
C LEU A 74 -18.26 23.93 -5.73
N LEU A 75 -19.46 23.92 -6.30
CA LEU A 75 -19.77 24.77 -7.45
C LEU A 75 -19.66 26.27 -7.11
N ARG A 76 -20.02 26.66 -5.88
CA ARG A 76 -19.90 28.05 -5.38
C ARG A 76 -18.47 28.60 -5.32
N GLU A 77 -17.46 27.73 -5.37
CA GLU A 77 -16.04 28.14 -5.34
C GLU A 77 -15.58 28.72 -6.68
N TYR A 78 -16.38 28.55 -7.74
CA TYR A 78 -16.10 29.10 -9.06
C TYR A 78 -16.88 30.39 -9.30
N PRO A 79 -16.22 31.46 -9.80
CA PRO A 79 -16.93 32.68 -10.16
C PRO A 79 -17.90 32.38 -11.29
N GLN A 80 -19.07 33.02 -11.27
CA GLN A 80 -20.08 32.83 -12.31
C GLN A 80 -19.67 33.61 -13.57
N SER A 81 -19.56 32.91 -14.70
CA SER A 81 -19.46 33.54 -16.02
C SER A 81 -20.86 33.92 -16.49
N PHE A 82 -21.09 35.14 -16.97
CA PHE A 82 -22.40 35.58 -17.42
C PHE A 82 -22.45 35.73 -18.94
N GLU A 83 -23.49 35.16 -19.56
CA GLU A 83 -23.85 35.46 -20.94
C GLU A 83 -25.31 35.95 -20.93
N LYS A 84 -25.56 37.17 -21.43
CA LYS A 84 -26.89 37.80 -21.46
C LYS A 84 -27.60 37.84 -20.08
N GLY A 85 -26.83 38.02 -19.00
CA GLY A 85 -27.36 38.18 -17.64
C GLY A 85 -27.67 36.86 -16.91
N VAL A 86 -27.36 35.70 -17.51
CA VAL A 86 -27.51 34.39 -16.86
C VAL A 86 -26.13 33.73 -16.69
N PRO A 87 -25.83 33.15 -15.52
CA PRO A 87 -24.65 32.31 -15.35
C PRO A 87 -24.60 31.21 -16.42
N TYR A 88 -23.45 30.97 -17.03
CA TYR A 88 -23.31 29.93 -18.04
C TYR A 88 -22.01 29.14 -17.90
N LEU A 89 -22.10 27.85 -18.20
CA LEU A 89 -20.99 26.91 -18.25
C LEU A 89 -21.09 26.13 -19.57
N GLU A 90 -19.97 25.64 -20.08
CA GLU A 90 -20.00 24.71 -21.20
C GLU A 90 -19.81 23.29 -20.68
N PHE A 91 -20.37 22.29 -21.34
CA PHE A 91 -20.09 20.89 -21.03
C PHE A 91 -19.35 20.26 -22.20
N ARG A 92 -18.04 20.14 -22.04
CA ARG A 92 -17.09 19.85 -23.11
C ARG A 92 -16.33 18.56 -22.84
N TYR A 93 -15.93 17.89 -23.91
CA TYR A 93 -14.93 16.84 -23.81
C TYR A 93 -13.60 17.44 -23.36
N LYS A 94 -12.90 16.77 -22.43
CA LYS A 94 -11.64 17.24 -21.84
C LYS A 94 -10.51 17.19 -22.87
N THR A 95 -10.38 18.23 -23.67
CA THR A 95 -9.25 18.47 -24.55
C THR A 95 -8.25 19.40 -23.87
N ARG A 96 -7.03 19.48 -24.40
CA ARG A 96 -6.02 20.44 -23.98
C ARG A 96 -6.58 21.87 -24.07
N VAL A 97 -6.40 22.64 -23.00
CA VAL A 97 -6.73 24.07 -22.97
C VAL A 97 -5.50 24.86 -23.40
N TYR A 98 -5.55 25.46 -24.59
CA TYR A 98 -4.45 26.25 -25.14
C TYR A 98 -4.51 27.70 -24.64
N LYS A 99 -3.38 28.19 -24.13
CA LYS A 99 -3.24 29.60 -23.71
C LYS A 99 -2.90 30.55 -24.87
N GLN A 100 -2.33 30.03 -25.95
CA GLN A 100 -1.93 30.81 -27.12
C GLN A 100 -2.98 30.69 -28.22
N THR A 101 -3.38 31.82 -28.81
CA THR A 101 -4.42 31.89 -29.84
C THR A 101 -3.92 31.66 -31.27
N ASN A 102 -2.59 31.63 -31.49
CA ASN A 102 -1.98 31.63 -32.83
C ASN A 102 -1.57 30.22 -33.29
N LEU A 103 -2.41 29.21 -33.07
CA LEU A 103 -2.14 27.84 -33.53
C LEU A 103 -2.69 27.64 -34.95
N ASP A 104 -1.84 27.16 -35.88
CA ASP A 104 -2.27 26.81 -37.23
C ASP A 104 -3.07 25.49 -37.20
N GLU A 105 -4.38 25.60 -37.44
CA GLU A 105 -5.31 24.45 -37.46
C GLU A 105 -4.85 23.32 -38.40
N LYS A 106 -4.22 23.65 -39.53
CA LYS A 106 -3.71 22.63 -40.48
C LYS A 106 -2.53 21.88 -39.91
N GLN A 107 -1.67 22.55 -39.14
CA GLN A 107 -0.55 21.91 -38.45
C GLN A 107 -1.05 21.05 -37.30
N LEU A 108 -2.04 21.55 -36.55
CA LEU A 108 -2.66 20.81 -35.46
C LEU A 108 -3.33 19.53 -35.96
N ALA A 109 -4.06 19.59 -37.08
CA ALA A 109 -4.69 18.42 -37.69
C ALA A 109 -3.67 17.33 -38.07
N LYS A 110 -2.47 17.71 -38.53
CA LYS A 110 -1.39 16.76 -38.86
C LYS A 110 -0.87 16.01 -37.62
N LEU A 111 -0.84 16.68 -36.47
CA LEU A 111 -0.40 16.09 -35.20
C LEU A 111 -1.41 15.07 -34.64
N HIS A 112 -2.70 15.21 -34.97
CA HIS A 112 -3.78 14.36 -34.47
C HIS A 112 -4.21 13.25 -35.43
N THR A 113 -3.36 12.91 -36.41
CA THR A 113 -3.57 11.71 -37.25
C THR A 113 -3.34 10.44 -36.44
N LYS A 114 -4.05 9.34 -36.75
CA LYS A 114 -3.90 8.04 -36.05
C LYS A 114 -2.42 7.60 -35.95
N ALA A 115 -1.66 7.78 -37.04
CA ALA A 115 -0.23 7.44 -37.07
C ALA A 115 0.61 8.32 -36.14
N SER A 116 0.33 9.63 -36.09
CA SER A 116 1.04 10.56 -35.20
C SER A 116 0.75 10.28 -33.72
N LEU A 117 -0.53 10.04 -33.37
CA LEU A 117 -0.92 9.68 -32.01
C LEU A 117 -0.32 8.34 -31.57
N LYS A 118 -0.30 7.33 -32.44
CA LYS A 118 0.36 6.05 -32.14
C LYS A 118 1.87 6.23 -31.92
N LYS A 119 2.52 7.01 -32.79
CA LYS A 119 3.94 7.33 -32.68
C LYS A 119 4.28 8.08 -31.38
N PHE A 120 3.38 8.95 -30.92
CA PHE A 120 3.52 9.61 -29.63
C PHE A 120 3.44 8.62 -28.46
N MET A 121 2.51 7.65 -28.50
CA MET A 121 2.44 6.57 -27.51
C MET A 121 3.73 5.73 -27.48
N ASP A 122 4.32 5.44 -28.64
CA ASP A 122 5.59 4.70 -28.72
C ASP A 122 6.76 5.48 -28.09
N TYR A 123 6.74 6.82 -28.14
CA TYR A 123 7.72 7.66 -27.44
C TYR A 123 7.58 7.60 -25.93
N ILE A 124 6.35 7.49 -25.42
CA ILE A 124 6.09 7.31 -23.99
C ILE A 124 6.61 5.94 -23.55
N GLN A 125 6.26 4.89 -24.30
CA GLN A 125 6.68 3.52 -23.99
C GLN A 125 8.20 3.33 -24.03
N SER A 126 8.89 4.06 -24.92
CA SER A 126 10.36 4.04 -25.02
C SER A 126 11.06 5.03 -24.09
N GLY A 127 10.33 5.83 -23.30
CA GLY A 127 10.91 6.83 -22.39
C GLY A 127 11.60 8.01 -23.09
N SER A 128 11.25 8.31 -24.35
CA SER A 128 11.87 9.38 -25.15
C SER A 128 11.30 10.77 -24.79
N VAL A 129 11.56 11.27 -23.58
CA VAL A 129 10.98 12.51 -23.03
C VAL A 129 11.19 13.72 -23.94
N ASP A 130 12.38 13.92 -24.52
CA ASP A 130 12.65 15.06 -25.40
C ASP A 130 11.77 15.08 -26.66
N LYS A 131 11.46 13.89 -27.19
CA LYS A 131 10.58 13.76 -28.36
C LYS A 131 9.13 14.02 -27.95
N MET A 132 8.74 13.61 -26.74
CA MET A 132 7.42 13.93 -26.20
C MET A 132 7.26 15.45 -26.05
N ALA A 133 8.21 16.12 -25.39
CA ALA A 133 8.20 17.57 -25.21
C ALA A 133 8.07 18.30 -26.55
N LYS A 134 8.87 17.93 -27.57
CA LYS A 134 8.78 18.52 -28.92
C LYS A 134 7.41 18.37 -29.60
N PHE A 135 6.70 17.26 -29.36
CA PHE A 135 5.35 17.07 -29.89
C PHE A 135 4.33 17.93 -29.14
N LEU A 136 4.47 18.04 -27.81
CA LEU A 136 3.62 18.86 -26.97
C LEU A 136 3.82 20.36 -27.24
N ASP A 137 5.06 20.80 -27.48
CA ASP A 137 5.39 22.19 -27.84
C ASP A 137 4.78 22.60 -29.19
N LYS A 138 4.68 21.65 -30.14
CA LYS A 138 3.97 21.84 -31.41
C LYS A 138 2.44 21.88 -31.27
N GLY A 139 1.92 21.62 -30.08
CA GLY A 139 0.50 21.68 -29.78
C GLY A 139 -0.22 20.33 -29.84
N LEU A 140 0.47 19.18 -29.75
CA LEU A 140 -0.26 17.90 -29.60
C LEU A 140 -1.12 17.91 -28.33
N ASP A 141 -2.36 17.46 -28.43
CA ASP A 141 -3.24 17.22 -27.29
C ASP A 141 -3.00 15.81 -26.72
N PRO A 142 -2.47 15.66 -25.49
CA PRO A 142 -2.26 14.35 -24.88
C PRO A 142 -3.53 13.73 -24.28
N ASN A 143 -4.71 14.37 -24.39
CA ASN A 143 -5.96 13.89 -23.79
C ASN A 143 -6.77 13.04 -24.78
N TYR A 144 -6.24 11.87 -25.13
CA TYR A 144 -6.91 10.90 -26.00
C TYR A 144 -6.72 9.48 -25.49
N GLN A 145 -7.57 8.58 -25.98
CA GLN A 145 -7.45 7.14 -25.76
C GLN A 145 -6.85 6.49 -27.00
N ASP A 146 -5.81 5.70 -26.82
CA ASP A 146 -5.26 4.86 -27.87
C ASP A 146 -6.32 3.84 -28.32
N PRO A 147 -6.65 3.73 -29.63
CA PRO A 147 -7.74 2.87 -30.09
C PRO A 147 -7.53 1.38 -29.80
N ASP A 148 -6.27 0.94 -29.74
CA ASP A 148 -5.91 -0.48 -29.66
C ASP A 148 -5.84 -0.93 -28.19
N THR A 149 -5.20 -0.14 -27.33
CA THR A 149 -5.00 -0.46 -25.90
C THR A 149 -6.08 0.15 -25.00
N GLY A 150 -6.70 1.26 -25.41
CA GLY A 150 -7.59 2.04 -24.56
C GLY A 150 -6.88 2.88 -23.49
N GLU A 151 -5.55 2.86 -23.45
CA GLU A 151 -4.74 3.68 -22.54
C GLU A 151 -4.64 5.12 -23.05
N THR A 152 -4.41 6.04 -22.14
CA THR A 152 -4.11 7.45 -22.43
C THR A 152 -2.60 7.65 -22.37
N PRO A 153 -2.05 8.70 -22.99
CA PRO A 153 -0.65 9.08 -22.81
C PRO A 153 -0.22 9.11 -21.34
N LEU A 154 -1.04 9.69 -20.46
CA LEU A 154 -0.71 9.85 -19.05
C LEU A 154 -0.82 8.52 -18.26
N THR A 155 -1.83 7.69 -18.54
CA THR A 155 -1.95 6.37 -17.89
C THR A 155 -0.87 5.40 -18.36
N LEU A 156 -0.44 5.48 -19.63
CA LEU A 156 0.69 4.71 -20.14
C LEU A 156 2.00 5.15 -19.48
N ALA A 157 2.25 6.46 -19.38
CA ALA A 157 3.46 6.98 -18.73
C ALA A 157 3.62 6.49 -17.28
N VAL A 158 2.51 6.41 -16.54
CA VAL A 158 2.47 5.86 -15.17
C VAL A 158 2.89 4.39 -15.09
N GLN A 159 2.67 3.63 -16.15
CA GLN A 159 3.01 2.20 -16.19
C GLN A 159 4.46 1.95 -16.65
N CYS A 160 5.16 2.98 -17.15
CA CYS A 160 6.52 2.88 -17.69
C CYS A 160 7.58 3.29 -16.64
N GLU A 161 7.89 2.40 -15.70
CA GLU A 161 9.04 2.55 -14.77
C GLU A 161 10.35 2.04 -15.41
N PRO A 162 11.54 2.63 -15.13
CA PRO A 162 11.90 3.52 -14.01
C PRO A 162 11.88 5.04 -14.31
N GLY A 163 11.27 5.47 -15.42
CA GLY A 163 11.29 6.86 -15.91
C GLY A 163 9.97 7.63 -15.76
N GLY A 164 8.97 7.06 -15.07
CA GLY A 164 7.59 7.54 -15.09
C GLY A 164 7.43 8.99 -14.63
N GLY A 165 8.19 9.41 -13.61
CA GLY A 165 8.06 10.75 -13.02
C GLY A 165 8.25 11.89 -14.02
N GLU A 166 9.32 11.88 -14.83
CA GLU A 166 9.58 12.98 -15.77
C GLU A 166 8.61 12.97 -16.96
N ALA A 167 8.28 11.78 -17.47
CA ALA A 167 7.27 11.63 -18.52
C ALA A 167 5.90 12.17 -18.06
N ILE A 168 5.49 11.89 -16.81
CA ILE A 168 4.28 12.42 -16.19
C ILE A 168 4.34 13.95 -16.12
N ARG A 169 5.45 14.52 -15.63
CA ARG A 169 5.62 15.98 -15.52
C ARG A 169 5.51 16.66 -16.88
N VAL A 170 6.20 16.14 -17.90
CA VAL A 170 6.17 16.70 -19.26
C VAL A 170 4.77 16.63 -19.87
N LEU A 171 4.05 15.51 -19.70
CA LEU A 171 2.68 15.38 -20.18
C LEU A 171 1.72 16.38 -19.51
N VAL A 172 1.80 16.51 -18.19
CA VAL A 172 0.94 17.43 -17.42
C VAL A 172 1.24 18.89 -17.76
N LEU A 173 2.52 19.27 -17.87
CA LEU A 173 2.93 20.60 -18.36
C LEU A 173 2.50 20.83 -19.81
N GLY A 174 2.50 19.77 -20.61
CA GLY A 174 1.96 19.74 -21.97
C GLY A 174 0.43 19.74 -22.07
N GLY A 175 -0.29 19.87 -20.96
CA GLY A 175 -1.75 20.01 -20.95
C GLY A 175 -2.54 18.70 -20.79
N ALA A 176 -1.92 17.62 -20.33
CA ALA A 176 -2.65 16.41 -19.91
C ALA A 176 -3.44 16.67 -18.62
N HIS A 177 -4.72 16.31 -18.63
CA HIS A 177 -5.57 16.40 -17.45
C HIS A 177 -5.29 15.20 -16.51
N LEU A 178 -5.04 15.48 -15.23
CA LEU A 178 -4.73 14.46 -14.22
C LEU A 178 -5.89 13.49 -13.95
N ASP A 179 -7.12 13.90 -14.29
CA ASP A 179 -8.35 13.15 -14.08
C ASP A 179 -8.92 12.55 -15.39
N PHE A 180 -8.15 12.63 -16.48
CA PHE A 180 -8.52 12.01 -17.76
C PHE A 180 -8.47 10.49 -17.64
N ARG A 181 -9.53 9.81 -18.07
CA ARG A 181 -9.71 8.38 -17.83
C ARG A 181 -9.41 7.56 -19.08
N ALA A 182 -8.73 6.45 -18.87
CA ALA A 182 -8.59 5.39 -19.87
C ALA A 182 -9.95 4.73 -20.15
N LYS A 183 -10.00 3.91 -21.21
CA LYS A 183 -11.22 3.24 -21.68
C LYS A 183 -11.85 2.31 -20.62
N ASP A 184 -11.04 1.81 -19.68
CA ASP A 184 -11.50 1.01 -18.54
C ASP A 184 -12.07 1.85 -17.38
N GLY A 185 -12.12 3.17 -17.55
CA GLY A 185 -12.66 4.14 -16.59
C GLY A 185 -11.66 4.57 -15.50
N LEU A 186 -10.40 4.15 -15.57
CA LEU A 186 -9.40 4.45 -14.55
C LEU A 186 -8.63 5.73 -14.88
N THR A 187 -8.37 6.55 -13.85
CA THR A 187 -7.45 7.69 -13.94
C THR A 187 -5.99 7.23 -13.83
N PRO A 188 -5.01 8.08 -14.19
CA PRO A 188 -3.59 7.82 -13.93
C PRO A 188 -3.30 7.44 -12.48
N LEU A 189 -3.99 8.06 -11.52
CA LEU A 189 -3.79 7.78 -10.09
C LEU A 189 -4.24 6.35 -9.72
N HIS A 190 -5.35 5.87 -10.29
CA HIS A 190 -5.77 4.47 -10.14
C HIS A 190 -4.75 3.50 -10.74
N LYS A 191 -4.21 3.82 -11.92
CA LYS A 191 -3.20 2.97 -12.59
C LYS A 191 -1.91 2.89 -11.77
N ALA A 192 -1.48 4.00 -11.16
CA ALA A 192 -0.31 4.02 -10.27
C ALA A 192 -0.51 3.10 -9.05
N VAL A 193 -1.70 3.13 -8.44
CA VAL A 193 -2.03 2.19 -7.36
C VAL A 193 -1.99 0.75 -7.84
N ARG A 194 -2.65 0.45 -8.96
CA ARG A 194 -2.75 -0.92 -9.47
C ARG A 194 -1.42 -1.52 -9.95
N SER A 195 -0.45 -0.68 -10.32
CA SER A 195 0.90 -1.12 -10.69
C SER A 195 1.88 -1.11 -9.52
N HIS A 196 1.44 -0.74 -8.30
CA HIS A 196 2.31 -0.46 -7.15
C HIS A 196 3.40 0.60 -7.44
N GLY A 197 3.11 1.53 -8.37
CA GLY A 197 4.00 2.60 -8.81
C GLY A 197 3.99 3.79 -7.85
N HIS A 198 4.59 3.64 -6.66
CA HIS A 198 4.58 4.65 -5.61
C HIS A 198 5.22 5.99 -6.07
N THR A 199 6.29 5.96 -6.87
CA THR A 199 6.93 7.16 -7.42
C THR A 199 5.99 7.94 -8.36
N ALA A 200 5.28 7.23 -9.24
CA ALA A 200 4.28 7.82 -10.13
C ALA A 200 3.12 8.43 -9.32
N LEU A 201 2.66 7.72 -8.27
CA LEU A 201 1.63 8.22 -7.35
C LEU A 201 2.05 9.55 -6.70
N LEU A 202 3.24 9.61 -6.09
CA LEU A 202 3.77 10.82 -5.47
C LEU A 202 3.88 11.98 -6.49
N THR A 203 4.37 11.67 -7.69
CA THR A 203 4.49 12.67 -8.76
C THR A 203 3.12 13.26 -9.11
N LEU A 204 2.11 12.42 -9.34
CA LEU A 204 0.74 12.87 -9.64
C LEU A 204 0.14 13.72 -8.52
N LEU A 205 0.27 13.30 -7.27
CA LEU A 205 -0.21 14.05 -6.10
C LEU A 205 0.51 15.40 -5.96
N SER A 206 1.83 15.45 -6.18
CA SER A 206 2.61 16.70 -6.15
C SER A 206 2.19 17.71 -7.23
N LEU A 207 1.74 17.20 -8.38
CA LEU A 207 1.20 17.97 -9.50
C LEU A 207 -0.24 18.44 -9.26
N GLY A 208 -0.88 18.02 -8.16
CA GLY A 208 -2.22 18.43 -7.77
C GLY A 208 -3.33 17.45 -8.14
N ALA A 209 -3.00 16.17 -8.37
CA ALA A 209 -4.03 15.15 -8.56
C ALA A 209 -4.85 14.99 -7.27
N SER A 210 -6.17 14.92 -7.38
CA SER A 210 -7.02 14.60 -6.24
C SER A 210 -6.91 13.11 -5.88
N PRO A 211 -6.75 12.74 -4.60
CA PRO A 211 -6.78 11.34 -4.17
C PRO A 211 -8.17 10.69 -4.32
N ASP A 212 -9.22 11.50 -4.53
CA ASP A 212 -10.63 11.08 -4.50
C ASP A 212 -11.24 10.89 -5.90
N TYR A 213 -10.42 10.87 -6.96
CA TYR A 213 -10.95 10.63 -8.29
C TYR A 213 -11.76 9.34 -8.35
N LYS A 214 -12.89 9.36 -9.03
CA LYS A 214 -13.77 8.19 -9.13
C LYS A 214 -13.61 7.48 -10.47
N ASP A 215 -13.50 6.16 -10.44
CA ASP A 215 -13.61 5.35 -11.65
C ASP A 215 -15.09 5.22 -12.12
N ARG A 216 -15.32 4.41 -13.15
CA ARG A 216 -16.68 4.16 -13.68
C ARG A 216 -17.65 3.50 -12.68
N ARG A 217 -17.14 2.83 -11.64
CA ARG A 217 -17.91 2.21 -10.56
C ARG A 217 -18.08 3.15 -9.37
N GLY A 218 -17.56 4.37 -9.46
CA GLY A 218 -17.56 5.33 -8.35
C GLY A 218 -16.47 5.07 -7.31
N LEU A 219 -15.55 4.15 -7.56
CA LEU A 219 -14.50 3.75 -6.61
C LEU A 219 -13.29 4.68 -6.72
N THR A 220 -12.61 4.89 -5.60
CA THR A 220 -11.42 5.75 -5.49
C THR A 220 -10.12 4.95 -5.63
N PRO A 221 -8.98 5.62 -5.91
CA PRO A 221 -7.66 5.00 -5.86
C PRO A 221 -7.40 4.29 -4.53
N LEU A 222 -7.86 4.86 -3.41
CA LEU A 222 -7.75 4.23 -2.09
C LEU A 222 -8.46 2.88 -2.05
N TYR A 223 -9.69 2.79 -2.56
CA TYR A 223 -10.41 1.51 -2.68
C TYR A 223 -9.64 0.50 -3.55
N HIS A 224 -8.96 0.96 -4.60
CA HIS A 224 -8.14 0.07 -5.44
C HIS A 224 -6.91 -0.49 -4.70
N THR A 225 -6.38 0.18 -3.67
CA THR A 225 -5.26 -0.36 -2.87
C THR A 225 -5.63 -1.68 -2.20
N VAL A 226 -6.84 -1.77 -1.63
CA VAL A 226 -7.34 -2.99 -0.96
C VAL A 226 -7.82 -4.06 -1.94
N LEU A 227 -8.14 -3.69 -3.18
CA LEU A 227 -8.45 -4.65 -4.25
C LEU A 227 -7.19 -5.36 -4.74
N THR A 228 -6.07 -4.65 -4.88
CA THR A 228 -4.79 -5.25 -5.32
C THR A 228 -4.01 -5.90 -4.18
N GLY A 229 -4.12 -5.36 -2.96
CA GLY A 229 -3.31 -5.78 -1.82
C GLY A 229 -1.83 -5.45 -2.00
N GLY A 230 -0.94 -6.18 -1.32
CA GLY A 230 0.51 -6.01 -1.45
C GLY A 230 1.08 -4.91 -0.55
N ASP A 231 2.01 -4.13 -1.10
CA ASP A 231 2.70 -3.05 -0.38
C ASP A 231 1.74 -1.90 0.00
N THR A 232 1.85 -1.40 1.22
CA THR A 232 0.95 -0.37 1.77
C THR A 232 1.38 1.06 1.43
N SER A 233 2.55 1.28 0.82
CA SER A 233 3.07 2.64 0.55
C SER A 233 2.05 3.51 -0.19
N CYS A 234 1.36 2.97 -1.20
CA CYS A 234 0.31 3.71 -1.92
C CYS A 234 -0.91 4.02 -1.04
N CYS A 235 -1.31 3.08 -0.19
CA CYS A 235 -2.43 3.26 0.75
C CYS A 235 -2.13 4.36 1.77
N GLU A 236 -0.99 4.26 2.45
CA GLU A 236 -0.54 5.24 3.43
C GLU A 236 -0.41 6.63 2.82
N THR A 237 0.16 6.73 1.62
CA THR A 237 0.35 8.02 0.93
C THR A 237 -0.97 8.67 0.57
N LEU A 238 -1.94 7.91 0.06
CA LEU A 238 -3.27 8.44 -0.25
C LEU A 238 -3.96 8.95 1.02
N LEU A 239 -3.90 8.19 2.11
CA LEU A 239 -4.47 8.58 3.41
C LEU A 239 -3.78 9.84 3.98
N TYR A 240 -2.46 9.91 3.90
CA TYR A 240 -1.68 11.09 4.26
C TYR A 240 -2.10 12.33 3.46
N HIS A 241 -2.46 12.16 2.19
CA HIS A 241 -2.97 13.22 1.31
C HIS A 241 -4.48 13.48 1.42
N HIS A 242 -5.12 13.09 2.54
CA HIS A 242 -6.55 13.31 2.82
C HIS A 242 -7.50 12.55 1.89
N ALA A 243 -7.15 11.36 1.44
CA ALA A 243 -8.11 10.49 0.73
C ALA A 243 -9.34 10.24 1.59
N LYS A 244 -10.54 10.40 1.02
CA LYS A 244 -11.81 10.12 1.68
C LYS A 244 -11.98 8.63 1.89
N LEU A 245 -12.36 8.28 3.10
CA LEU A 245 -12.74 6.93 3.52
C LEU A 245 -14.25 6.70 3.34
N ALA A 246 -14.67 5.44 3.50
CA ALA A 246 -16.06 5.01 3.46
C ALA A 246 -16.71 5.14 2.07
N VAL A 247 -15.92 5.02 1.01
CA VAL A 247 -16.46 4.93 -0.35
C VAL A 247 -17.01 3.52 -0.56
N ARG A 248 -18.29 3.44 -0.92
CA ARG A 248 -19.01 2.17 -1.04
C ARG A 248 -19.17 1.74 -2.49
N ASP A 249 -18.97 0.44 -2.73
CA ASP A 249 -19.32 -0.20 -3.99
C ASP A 249 -20.83 -0.49 -4.11
N GLU A 250 -21.23 -1.13 -5.21
CA GLU A 250 -22.63 -1.49 -5.50
C GLU A 250 -23.27 -2.41 -4.44
N ASN A 251 -22.46 -3.18 -3.70
CA ASN A 251 -22.92 -4.05 -2.62
C ASN A 251 -22.92 -3.34 -1.25
N GLY A 252 -22.57 -2.06 -1.23
CA GLY A 252 -22.39 -1.28 -0.01
C GLY A 252 -21.08 -1.58 0.72
N TRP A 253 -20.11 -2.24 0.09
CA TRP A 253 -18.83 -2.55 0.71
C TRP A 253 -17.91 -1.35 0.64
N ASP A 254 -17.28 -1.00 1.76
CA ASP A 254 -16.22 -0.01 1.82
C ASP A 254 -14.82 -0.64 1.82
N GLU A 255 -13.79 0.19 1.95
CA GLU A 255 -12.38 -0.24 1.92
C GLU A 255 -12.07 -1.25 3.04
N THR A 256 -12.71 -1.14 4.20
CA THR A 256 -12.50 -2.05 5.34
C THR A 256 -13.09 -3.43 5.06
N HIS A 257 -14.28 -3.50 4.46
CA HIS A 257 -14.90 -4.76 4.05
C HIS A 257 -14.02 -5.47 3.02
N GLN A 258 -13.55 -4.74 2.01
CA GLN A 258 -12.72 -5.31 0.95
C GLN A 258 -11.36 -5.78 1.47
N ALA A 259 -10.72 -5.01 2.36
CA ALA A 259 -9.48 -5.41 3.03
C ALA A 259 -9.68 -6.71 3.83
N CYS A 260 -10.79 -6.81 4.55
CA CYS A 260 -11.15 -7.98 5.36
C CYS A 260 -11.51 -9.21 4.54
N GLN A 261 -12.06 -9.07 3.32
CA GLN A 261 -12.29 -10.22 2.44
C GLN A 261 -10.98 -10.74 1.84
N ASN A 262 -10.07 -9.84 1.47
CA ASN A 262 -8.79 -10.23 0.87
C ASN A 262 -7.77 -10.71 1.93
N GLY A 263 -7.92 -10.28 3.18
CA GLY A 263 -6.96 -10.55 4.26
C GLY A 263 -5.81 -9.54 4.30
N ASN A 264 -6.03 -8.34 3.76
CA ASN A 264 -5.05 -7.25 3.68
C ASN A 264 -4.93 -6.54 5.03
N SER A 265 -4.46 -7.26 6.04
CA SER A 265 -4.38 -6.81 7.45
C SER A 265 -3.64 -5.49 7.65
N GLN A 266 -2.52 -5.27 6.95
CA GLN A 266 -1.76 -4.02 7.04
C GLN A 266 -2.53 -2.84 6.41
N HIS A 267 -3.23 -3.06 5.29
CA HIS A 267 -4.08 -2.02 4.71
C HIS A 267 -5.23 -1.67 5.66
N LEU A 268 -5.87 -2.69 6.26
CA LEU A 268 -6.91 -2.49 7.25
C LEU A 268 -6.42 -1.67 8.45
N GLU A 269 -5.22 -1.95 8.95
CA GLU A 269 -4.64 -1.18 10.05
C GLU A 269 -4.42 0.29 9.68
N HIS A 270 -3.89 0.59 8.49
CA HIS A 270 -3.80 1.98 8.03
C HIS A 270 -5.17 2.64 7.90
N LEU A 271 -6.15 1.96 7.31
CA LEU A 271 -7.51 2.51 7.17
C LEU A 271 -8.11 2.87 8.54
N LEU A 272 -8.02 1.96 9.52
CA LEU A 272 -8.52 2.21 10.88
C LEU A 272 -7.74 3.33 11.58
N PHE A 273 -6.42 3.39 11.40
CA PHE A 273 -5.57 4.45 11.97
C PHE A 273 -5.95 5.84 11.47
N TYR A 274 -6.32 5.95 10.19
CA TYR A 274 -6.78 7.19 9.57
C TYR A 274 -8.29 7.45 9.75
N GLY A 275 -8.97 6.68 10.61
CA GLY A 275 -10.34 6.95 11.03
C GLY A 275 -11.44 6.20 10.28
N ALA A 276 -11.11 5.07 9.63
CA ALA A 276 -12.15 4.23 9.03
C ALA A 276 -13.09 3.65 10.09
N ASP A 277 -14.40 3.70 9.82
CA ASP A 277 -15.42 3.26 10.76
C ASP A 277 -15.54 1.73 10.80
N SER A 278 -15.17 1.14 11.94
CA SER A 278 -15.30 -0.31 12.17
C SER A 278 -16.75 -0.78 12.31
N THR A 279 -17.70 0.14 12.52
CA THR A 279 -19.14 -0.14 12.66
C THR A 279 -19.88 -0.09 11.33
N SER A 280 -19.23 0.36 10.26
CA SER A 280 -19.80 0.43 8.92
C SER A 280 -20.38 -0.92 8.48
N GLN A 281 -21.61 -0.90 7.98
CA GLN A 281 -22.33 -2.07 7.51
C GLN A 281 -22.60 -1.98 6.00
N ASN A 282 -22.36 -3.10 5.30
CA ASN A 282 -22.73 -3.26 3.90
C ASN A 282 -24.24 -3.47 3.71
N ALA A 283 -24.70 -3.70 2.47
CA ALA A 283 -26.13 -3.87 2.16
C ALA A 283 -26.80 -5.06 2.89
N SER A 284 -26.02 -6.05 3.32
CA SER A 284 -26.49 -7.20 4.11
C SER A 284 -26.43 -6.97 5.63
N GLY A 285 -26.04 -5.78 6.08
CA GLY A 285 -25.82 -5.48 7.49
C GLY A 285 -24.53 -6.09 8.05
N ASN A 286 -23.67 -6.67 7.22
CA ASN A 286 -22.41 -7.25 7.68
C ASN A 286 -21.41 -6.11 7.91
N THR A 287 -20.75 -6.12 9.07
CA THR A 287 -19.58 -5.29 9.37
C THR A 287 -18.30 -5.94 8.85
N ALA A 288 -17.18 -5.21 8.84
CA ALA A 288 -15.87 -5.77 8.53
C ALA A 288 -15.52 -7.05 9.34
N LEU A 289 -15.94 -7.13 10.60
CA LEU A 289 -15.72 -8.30 11.46
C LEU A 289 -16.55 -9.52 11.02
N HIS A 290 -17.78 -9.31 10.53
CA HIS A 290 -18.57 -10.37 9.89
C HIS A 290 -17.87 -10.90 8.64
N ILE A 291 -17.27 -10.01 7.84
CA ILE A 291 -16.53 -10.40 6.64
C ILE A 291 -15.30 -11.23 7.02
N CYS A 292 -14.54 -10.86 8.05
CA CYS A 292 -13.44 -11.68 8.54
C CYS A 292 -13.90 -13.08 8.97
N ALA A 293 -15.02 -13.16 9.70
CA ALA A 293 -15.63 -14.41 10.14
C ALA A 293 -16.04 -15.31 8.97
N LEU A 294 -16.64 -14.72 7.93
CA LEU A 294 -17.07 -15.43 6.72
C LEU A 294 -15.91 -15.97 5.88
N TYR A 295 -14.80 -15.24 5.78
CA TYR A 295 -13.66 -15.58 4.91
C TYR A 295 -12.42 -16.12 5.66
N ASN A 296 -12.57 -16.45 6.93
CA ASN A 296 -11.50 -16.94 7.82
C ASN A 296 -10.25 -16.04 7.87
N LYS A 297 -10.44 -14.73 8.00
CA LYS A 297 -9.31 -13.77 8.05
C LYS A 297 -8.95 -13.40 9.49
N GLU A 298 -8.26 -14.33 10.15
CA GLU A 298 -7.87 -14.21 11.56
C GLU A 298 -7.11 -12.93 11.88
N SER A 299 -6.07 -12.59 11.11
CA SER A 299 -5.25 -11.39 11.37
C SER A 299 -6.08 -10.10 11.31
N CYS A 300 -7.01 -10.01 10.35
CA CYS A 300 -7.91 -8.86 10.23
C CYS A 300 -8.91 -8.79 11.38
N ALA A 301 -9.48 -9.94 11.78
CA ALA A 301 -10.38 -10.00 12.93
C ALA A 301 -9.70 -9.57 14.23
N ARG A 302 -8.46 -10.02 14.46
CA ARG A 302 -7.68 -9.61 15.63
C ARG A 302 -7.44 -8.11 15.65
N ILE A 303 -7.06 -7.51 14.52
CA ILE A 303 -6.89 -6.05 14.41
C ILE A 303 -8.20 -5.35 14.76
N LEU A 304 -9.32 -5.73 14.14
CA LEU A 304 -10.63 -5.11 14.42
C LEU A 304 -11.00 -5.20 15.91
N LEU A 305 -10.85 -6.38 16.52
CA LEU A 305 -11.13 -6.60 17.93
C LEU A 305 -10.23 -5.74 18.81
N TYR A 306 -8.92 -5.75 18.60
CA TYR A 306 -7.98 -4.88 19.33
C TYR A 306 -8.26 -3.40 19.10
N ARG A 307 -8.84 -2.98 17.97
CA ARG A 307 -9.26 -1.59 17.75
C ARG A 307 -10.68 -1.28 18.26
N GLY A 308 -11.31 -2.21 18.97
CA GLY A 308 -12.60 -1.99 19.64
C GLY A 308 -13.83 -2.23 18.75
N ALA A 309 -13.70 -3.01 17.68
CA ALA A 309 -14.86 -3.38 16.85
C ALA A 309 -15.87 -4.19 17.67
N ASN A 310 -17.15 -3.80 17.57
CA ASN A 310 -18.22 -4.47 18.29
C ASN A 310 -18.48 -5.88 17.72
N LYS A 311 -18.20 -6.91 18.54
CA LYS A 311 -18.39 -8.32 18.21
C LYS A 311 -19.83 -8.83 18.38
N ASP A 312 -20.73 -8.01 18.94
CA ASP A 312 -22.13 -8.34 19.20
C ASP A 312 -23.09 -7.71 18.18
N THR A 313 -22.59 -6.88 17.26
CA THR A 313 -23.38 -6.31 16.17
C THR A 313 -24.02 -7.41 15.35
N LYS A 314 -25.30 -7.26 15.02
CA LYS A 314 -26.04 -8.23 14.20
C LYS A 314 -26.20 -7.72 12.77
N ASN A 315 -26.03 -8.61 11.82
CA ASN A 315 -26.38 -8.35 10.42
C ASN A 315 -27.91 -8.42 10.19
N ASN A 316 -28.36 -8.20 8.96
CA ASN A 316 -29.78 -8.19 8.61
C ASN A 316 -30.47 -9.56 8.81
N SER A 317 -29.69 -10.63 8.90
CA SER A 317 -30.15 -11.99 9.23
C SER A 317 -30.18 -12.25 10.74
N GLY A 318 -29.90 -11.25 11.57
CA GLY A 318 -29.84 -11.38 13.03
C GLY A 318 -28.60 -12.13 13.56
N GLN A 319 -27.59 -12.34 12.71
CA GLN A 319 -26.39 -13.11 13.04
C GLN A 319 -25.27 -12.18 13.52
N THR A 320 -24.55 -12.59 14.56
CA THR A 320 -23.30 -11.97 15.02
C THR A 320 -22.09 -12.49 14.23
N PRO A 321 -20.93 -11.80 14.23
CA PRO A 321 -19.69 -12.31 13.63
C PRO A 321 -19.29 -13.69 14.15
N PHE A 322 -19.48 -13.96 15.45
CA PHE A 322 -19.24 -15.28 16.03
C PHE A 322 -20.12 -16.36 15.39
N GLN A 323 -21.43 -16.11 15.27
CA GLN A 323 -22.36 -17.04 14.64
C GLN A 323 -22.02 -17.28 13.17
N VAL A 324 -21.65 -16.23 12.43
CA VAL A 324 -21.17 -16.36 11.05
C VAL A 324 -19.93 -17.26 10.98
N ALA A 325 -18.94 -17.07 11.86
CA ALA A 325 -17.73 -17.90 11.90
C ALA A 325 -18.08 -19.39 12.13
N VAL A 326 -18.99 -19.68 13.06
CA VAL A 326 -19.45 -21.06 13.35
C VAL A 326 -20.20 -21.66 12.17
N MET A 327 -21.11 -20.91 11.55
CA MET A 327 -21.87 -21.38 10.38
C MET A 327 -20.99 -21.62 9.15
N SER A 328 -19.89 -20.86 9.01
CA SER A 328 -18.90 -21.05 7.96
C SER A 328 -17.84 -22.12 8.29
N GLY A 329 -17.88 -22.73 9.48
CA GLY A 329 -16.93 -23.77 9.91
C GLY A 329 -15.57 -23.23 10.40
N HIS A 330 -15.45 -21.94 10.64
CA HIS A 330 -14.24 -21.27 11.10
C HIS A 330 -14.20 -21.20 12.64
N PHE A 331 -14.15 -22.37 13.29
CA PHE A 331 -14.29 -22.48 14.75
C PHE A 331 -13.19 -21.76 15.53
N GLU A 332 -11.92 -21.86 15.11
CA GLU A 332 -10.80 -21.17 15.76
C GLU A 332 -11.00 -19.64 15.77
N LEU A 333 -11.46 -19.09 14.64
CA LEU A 333 -11.79 -17.68 14.53
C LEU A 333 -13.01 -17.31 15.39
N GLY A 334 -14.01 -18.18 15.43
CA GLY A 334 -15.15 -18.05 16.35
C GLY A 334 -14.71 -17.99 17.81
N GLU A 335 -13.78 -18.85 18.24
CA GLU A 335 -13.22 -18.82 19.59
C GLU A 335 -12.49 -17.50 19.89
N ILE A 336 -11.72 -16.99 18.93
CA ILE A 336 -11.03 -15.69 19.07
C ILE A 336 -12.05 -14.56 19.28
N ILE A 337 -13.08 -14.50 18.45
CA ILE A 337 -14.14 -13.48 18.56
C ILE A 337 -14.87 -13.60 19.90
N LYS A 338 -15.28 -14.82 20.26
CA LYS A 338 -16.02 -15.07 21.50
C LYS A 338 -15.22 -14.69 22.75
N ASN A 339 -13.95 -15.10 22.79
CA ASN A 339 -13.11 -14.97 23.99
C ASN A 339 -12.44 -13.60 24.13
N HIS A 340 -12.46 -12.74 23.10
CA HIS A 340 -11.93 -11.39 23.18
C HIS A 340 -12.67 -10.56 24.23
N ARG A 341 -11.96 -9.87 25.12
CA ARG A 341 -12.57 -9.05 26.18
C ARG A 341 -12.45 -7.58 25.82
N ASP A 342 -13.42 -6.76 26.24
CA ASP A 342 -13.38 -5.32 26.01
C ASP A 342 -12.18 -4.64 26.71
N THR A 343 -11.61 -5.29 27.74
CA THR A 343 -10.37 -4.87 28.40
C THR A 343 -9.12 -5.05 27.53
N ASP A 344 -9.19 -5.86 26.48
CA ASP A 344 -8.07 -6.17 25.59
C ASP A 344 -8.01 -5.19 24.41
N VAL A 345 -8.91 -4.20 24.35
CA VAL A 345 -8.93 -3.16 23.33
C VAL A 345 -7.75 -2.20 23.53
N VAL A 346 -7.00 -1.98 22.45
CA VAL A 346 -5.84 -1.08 22.37
C VAL A 346 -6.16 0.04 21.38
N PRO A 347 -6.59 1.22 21.87
CA PRO A 347 -6.86 2.36 21.00
C PRO A 347 -5.55 2.86 20.36
N PHE A 348 -5.68 3.61 19.26
CA PHE A 348 -4.54 4.30 18.69
C PHE A 348 -4.07 5.39 19.66
N LEU A 349 -2.79 5.34 20.05
CA LEU A 349 -2.16 6.35 20.92
C LEU A 349 -1.70 7.57 20.12
N GLU A 350 -1.32 7.33 18.86
CA GLU A 350 -0.87 8.36 17.94
C GLU A 350 -2.04 8.85 17.08
N SER A 351 -1.98 10.11 16.69
CA SER A 351 -2.90 10.67 15.71
C SER A 351 -2.29 10.57 14.31
N PRO A 352 -3.11 10.27 13.28
CA PRO A 352 -2.65 10.25 11.90
C PRO A 352 -2.08 11.61 11.50
N LYS A 353 -0.98 11.57 10.75
CA LYS A 353 -0.38 12.77 10.15
C LYS A 353 -1.02 12.99 8.80
N TYR A 354 -1.20 14.25 8.45
CA TYR A 354 -1.75 14.64 7.17
C TYR A 354 -0.85 15.67 6.48
N ALA A 355 -0.80 15.61 5.16
CA ALA A 355 -0.17 16.62 4.34
C ALA A 355 -0.83 17.99 4.60
N PRO A 356 -0.08 19.10 4.64
CA PRO A 356 -0.70 20.42 4.74
C PRO A 356 -1.64 20.64 3.55
N GLN A 357 -2.88 21.07 3.82
CA GLN A 357 -3.83 21.42 2.76
C GLN A 357 -3.25 22.57 1.94
N ARG A 358 -3.20 22.37 0.61
CA ARG A 358 -2.66 23.38 -0.31
C ARG A 358 -3.62 24.58 -0.32
N ARG A 359 -3.25 25.70 0.32
CA ARG A 359 -3.98 26.99 0.20
C ARG A 359 -3.83 27.51 -1.23
N GLU A 360 -4.94 27.83 -1.88
CA GLU A 360 -5.02 28.13 -3.31
C GLU A 360 -4.60 29.55 -3.74
N SER A 361 -4.04 30.36 -2.85
CA SER A 361 -3.70 31.76 -3.18
C SER A 361 -2.26 31.98 -3.68
N ALA A 362 -1.50 30.91 -3.97
CA ALA A 362 -0.15 31.04 -4.51
C ALA A 362 -0.11 30.66 -6.00
N PRO A 363 0.49 31.50 -6.88
CA PRO A 363 0.73 31.12 -8.27
C PRO A 363 1.62 29.87 -8.29
N ARG A 364 1.47 29.02 -9.31
CA ARG A 364 2.27 27.81 -9.56
C ARG A 364 3.77 28.14 -9.64
N THR A 365 4.42 28.35 -8.49
CA THR A 365 5.84 28.60 -8.35
C THR A 365 6.47 27.40 -7.69
N LEU A 366 7.45 26.85 -8.41
CA LEU A 366 8.15 25.61 -8.15
C LEU A 366 9.20 25.86 -7.06
N ALA A 367 9.17 25.06 -5.99
CA ALA A 367 10.31 24.88 -5.10
C ALA A 367 10.83 23.43 -5.28
N PRO A 368 12.16 23.22 -5.20
CA PRO A 368 12.76 21.88 -5.30
C PRO A 368 12.36 20.99 -4.11
N PRO A 369 12.44 19.66 -4.27
CA PRO A 369 11.97 18.70 -3.26
C PRO A 369 12.85 18.78 -2.00
N HIS A 370 12.24 19.02 -0.85
CA HIS A 370 12.87 18.65 0.42
C HIS A 370 12.62 17.16 0.65
N PRO A 371 13.66 16.32 0.80
CA PRO A 371 13.49 14.97 1.30
C PRO A 371 13.11 15.09 2.78
N HIS A 372 11.85 14.78 3.11
CA HIS A 372 11.47 14.59 4.50
C HIS A 372 11.79 13.14 4.90
N PRO A 373 12.57 12.92 5.97
CA PRO A 373 12.96 11.60 6.40
C PRO A 373 11.75 10.82 6.89
N PHE A 374 11.71 9.54 6.49
CA PHE A 374 10.77 8.53 6.98
C PHE A 374 10.74 8.53 8.51
N LEU A 375 9.61 8.87 9.12
CA LEU A 375 9.39 8.67 10.54
C LEU A 375 8.81 7.28 10.75
N ARG A 376 9.69 6.31 10.99
CA ARG A 376 9.32 5.15 11.80
C ARG A 376 8.94 5.63 13.20
N ALA A 377 7.91 5.02 13.77
CA ALA A 377 7.69 4.99 15.20
C ALA A 377 8.87 4.26 15.87
N ASN A 378 9.87 5.04 16.31
CA ASN A 378 10.78 4.64 17.37
C ASN A 378 10.44 5.53 18.57
N SER A 379 10.00 4.90 19.65
CA SER A 379 9.88 5.52 20.96
C SER A 379 11.27 5.86 21.49
N ASP A 380 11.67 7.13 21.43
CA ASP A 380 12.83 7.64 22.16
C ASP A 380 12.43 8.78 23.10
N ASN A 381 12.65 8.53 24.39
CA ASN A 381 12.66 9.51 25.47
C ASN A 381 13.88 10.42 25.29
N SER A 382 13.65 11.70 24.96
CA SER A 382 14.62 12.76 25.25
C SER A 382 13.91 14.11 25.29
N MET A 383 13.88 14.75 26.46
CA MET A 383 13.47 16.14 26.62
C MET A 383 14.51 17.07 25.99
N ASN A 384 14.07 18.02 25.17
CA ASN A 384 14.57 19.39 25.16
C ASN A 384 13.61 20.32 24.39
N LEU A 385 13.28 21.46 25.00
CA LEU A 385 12.54 22.57 24.39
C LEU A 385 13.45 23.36 23.43
N PRO A 386 12.92 23.88 22.31
CA PRO A 386 13.55 25.01 21.62
C PRO A 386 12.87 26.34 21.98
N ASP A 387 13.70 27.26 22.47
CA ASP A 387 13.44 28.68 22.67
C ASP A 387 13.20 29.41 21.34
N TRP A 388 11.96 29.81 21.04
CA TRP A 388 11.70 31.07 20.28
C TRP A 388 10.30 31.68 20.44
N MET A 389 9.51 31.29 21.45
CA MET A 389 8.28 32.03 21.77
C MET A 389 8.49 32.92 22.99
N ALA A 390 8.71 34.21 22.76
CA ALA A 390 8.52 35.27 23.74
C ALA A 390 7.53 36.31 23.16
N LEU A 391 6.23 36.10 23.48
CA LEU A 391 5.11 37.01 23.84
C LEU A 391 4.94 38.42 23.18
N PRO A 392 3.77 39.12 23.30
CA PRO A 392 2.61 38.85 24.18
C PRO A 392 1.17 38.99 23.58
N ASN A 393 0.23 38.37 24.32
CA ASN A 393 -1.17 38.72 24.62
C ASN A 393 -2.01 39.59 23.67
N THR A 394 -3.22 39.10 23.34
CA THR A 394 -4.50 39.78 23.68
C THR A 394 -5.65 38.78 23.82
N THR A 395 -6.60 39.15 24.68
CA THR A 395 -7.75 38.43 25.27
C THR A 395 -8.97 38.29 24.36
N GLY A 396 -9.83 37.29 24.60
CA GLY A 396 -11.22 37.32 24.12
C GLY A 396 -11.98 35.99 24.16
N SER A 397 -12.78 35.81 25.20
CA SER A 397 -13.75 34.75 25.53
C SER A 397 -14.86 34.47 24.50
N ASN A 398 -15.31 33.22 24.34
CA ASN A 398 -16.60 32.71 24.89
C ASN A 398 -17.01 31.34 24.30
N ILE A 399 -17.41 30.46 25.20
CA ILE A 399 -18.08 29.17 24.98
C ILE A 399 -19.59 29.41 25.03
N VAL A 400 -20.35 28.83 24.11
CA VAL A 400 -21.79 28.55 24.30
C VAL A 400 -22.11 27.16 23.74
N SER A 401 -22.60 26.31 24.63
CA SER A 401 -23.22 25.01 24.39
C SER A 401 -24.71 25.18 24.11
N VAL A 402 -25.26 24.40 23.17
CA VAL A 402 -26.71 24.20 23.02
C VAL A 402 -26.98 22.73 22.64
N GLN A 403 -27.72 22.06 23.52
CA GLN A 403 -28.37 20.75 23.31
C GLN A 403 -29.72 20.92 22.60
N VAL A 404 -30.39 19.78 22.30
CA VAL A 404 -31.81 19.54 21.93
C VAL A 404 -31.97 19.17 20.44
N GLN A 405 -32.73 18.16 19.97
CA GLN A 405 -33.47 17.00 20.51
C GLN A 405 -34.10 16.30 19.26
N GLU A 406 -34.14 14.96 19.20
CA GLU A 406 -34.86 14.21 18.16
C GLU A 406 -36.40 14.30 18.31
N PRO A 407 -37.14 13.99 17.22
CA PRO A 407 -38.05 12.84 17.30
C PRO A 407 -38.12 11.98 16.01
N GLY A 408 -38.43 10.68 16.19
CA GLY A 408 -38.46 9.66 15.13
C GLY A 408 -39.84 9.17 14.65
N ASN A 409 -39.83 7.92 14.15
CA ASN A 409 -40.91 7.05 13.59
C ASN A 409 -41.41 7.40 12.17
N THR A 410 -41.73 6.47 11.24
CA THR A 410 -41.94 5.00 11.24
C THR A 410 -41.92 4.44 9.80
N ALA A 411 -41.79 3.11 9.70
CA ALA A 411 -41.57 2.22 8.55
C ALA A 411 -42.61 2.18 7.39
N SER A 412 -42.21 1.63 6.23
CA SER A 412 -42.88 0.43 5.65
C SER A 412 -42.03 -0.29 4.59
N LEU A 413 -42.15 -1.61 4.64
CA LEU A 413 -41.51 -2.69 3.90
C LEU A 413 -41.89 -2.79 2.41
N TYR A 414 -40.94 -3.22 1.57
CA TYR A 414 -41.20 -4.12 0.45
C TYR A 414 -40.06 -5.15 0.33
N SER A 415 -40.42 -6.42 0.53
CA SER A 415 -39.56 -7.59 0.43
C SER A 415 -39.55 -8.14 -1.00
N VAL A 416 -38.36 -8.33 -1.58
CA VAL A 416 -38.16 -9.11 -2.81
C VAL A 416 -37.04 -10.12 -2.56
N VAL A 417 -37.39 -11.39 -2.66
CA VAL A 417 -36.51 -12.56 -2.46
C VAL A 417 -36.07 -13.04 -3.84
N VAL A 418 -34.77 -13.06 -4.15
CA VAL A 418 -34.24 -13.81 -5.30
C VAL A 418 -32.93 -14.51 -4.94
N LEU A 419 -32.91 -15.79 -5.30
CA LEU A 419 -31.92 -16.83 -5.01
C LEU A 419 -30.53 -16.57 -5.63
N VAL A 420 -29.49 -16.95 -4.87
CA VAL A 420 -28.09 -16.97 -5.28
C VAL A 420 -27.78 -18.26 -6.04
N GLY A 421 -27.43 -18.14 -7.33
CA GLY A 421 -26.92 -19.24 -8.16
C GLY A 421 -25.40 -19.23 -8.21
N SER A 422 -24.79 -20.31 -7.71
CA SER A 422 -23.37 -20.61 -7.80
C SER A 422 -22.94 -20.91 -9.24
N VAL A 423 -21.85 -20.30 -9.72
CA VAL A 423 -21.16 -20.73 -10.95
C VAL A 423 -19.67 -20.89 -10.69
N SER A 424 -19.24 -22.15 -10.70
CA SER A 424 -17.86 -22.59 -10.81
C SER A 424 -17.33 -22.39 -12.24
N SER A 425 -16.09 -21.94 -12.41
CA SER A 425 -15.32 -22.19 -13.64
C SER A 425 -13.82 -22.08 -13.34
N GLY A 426 -13.09 -23.13 -13.69
CA GLY A 426 -11.64 -23.19 -13.63
C GLY A 426 -10.96 -23.02 -14.99
N ALA A 427 -9.63 -23.10 -14.90
CA ALA A 427 -8.62 -23.37 -15.93
C ALA A 427 -8.04 -22.19 -16.74
N GLY A 428 -6.70 -22.15 -16.80
CA GLY A 428 -5.96 -21.62 -17.94
C GLY A 428 -4.73 -20.75 -17.64
N ILE A 429 -3.64 -21.36 -17.14
CA ILE A 429 -2.32 -20.70 -17.03
C ILE A 429 -1.60 -20.78 -18.40
N ALA A 430 -1.07 -19.65 -18.87
CA ALA A 430 -0.01 -19.60 -19.88
C ALA A 430 1.18 -18.79 -19.34
N ALA A 431 2.36 -19.39 -19.42
CA ALA A 431 3.60 -18.92 -18.82
C ALA A 431 4.34 -17.89 -19.70
N GLY A 432 4.96 -16.90 -19.05
CA GLY A 432 5.92 -15.98 -19.66
C GLY A 432 6.74 -15.32 -18.54
N GLY A 433 8.00 -15.75 -18.39
CA GLY A 433 8.86 -15.37 -17.27
C GLY A 433 9.27 -13.89 -17.30
N GLN A 434 9.13 -13.22 -16.15
CA GLN A 434 9.74 -11.93 -15.89
C GLN A 434 10.55 -11.93 -14.59
N ARG A 435 11.66 -11.20 -14.69
CA ARG A 435 12.83 -11.15 -13.82
C ARG A 435 12.46 -10.73 -12.40
N ARG A 436 12.71 -11.62 -11.44
CA ARG A 436 12.71 -11.30 -10.00
C ARG A 436 13.92 -10.42 -9.69
N ARG A 437 13.70 -9.11 -9.51
CA ARG A 437 14.60 -8.22 -8.77
C ARG A 437 13.80 -7.16 -8.02
N LEU A 438 13.42 -7.52 -6.80
CA LEU A 438 13.67 -6.77 -5.56
C LEU A 438 13.41 -7.78 -4.44
N TYR A 439 14.16 -7.72 -3.35
CA TYR A 439 14.27 -8.76 -2.30
C TYR A 439 15.26 -9.89 -2.60
N SER A 440 16.54 -9.54 -2.58
CA SER A 440 17.51 -10.48 -2.01
C SER A 440 18.60 -9.87 -1.14
N ALA A 441 18.59 -8.55 -0.91
CA ALA A 441 19.49 -7.94 0.06
C ALA A 441 18.99 -8.22 1.49
N VAL A 442 19.57 -9.25 2.11
CA VAL A 442 19.56 -9.44 3.56
C VAL A 442 20.96 -9.11 4.06
N PRO A 443 21.12 -8.22 5.07
CA PRO A 443 22.39 -8.02 5.76
C PRO A 443 23.09 -9.36 6.04
N GLY A 444 24.35 -9.50 5.60
CA GLY A 444 25.16 -10.70 5.74
C GLY A 444 25.27 -11.59 4.49
N ARG A 445 24.50 -11.34 3.42
CA ARG A 445 24.61 -12.10 2.15
C ARG A 445 25.80 -11.67 1.30
N VAL A 446 26.37 -12.64 0.60
CA VAL A 446 27.52 -12.44 -0.29
C VAL A 446 27.05 -12.44 -1.74
N PHE A 447 27.33 -11.34 -2.43
CA PHE A 447 27.03 -11.13 -3.84
C PHE A 447 28.32 -11.16 -4.66
N VAL A 448 28.22 -11.32 -5.98
CA VAL A 448 29.37 -11.23 -6.87
C VAL A 448 29.32 -9.92 -7.64
N ALA A 449 30.41 -9.16 -7.64
CA ALA A 449 30.54 -7.93 -8.40
C ALA A 449 30.43 -8.21 -9.90
N THR A 450 29.42 -7.66 -10.57
CA THR A 450 29.22 -7.79 -12.01
C THR A 450 30.02 -6.77 -12.82
N ARG A 451 30.50 -5.70 -12.18
CA ARG A 451 31.40 -4.67 -12.72
C ARG A 451 32.32 -4.10 -11.63
N SER A 452 33.49 -3.60 -12.03
CA SER A 452 34.44 -2.97 -11.10
C SER A 452 33.95 -1.58 -10.67
N HIS A 453 34.24 -1.18 -9.44
CA HIS A 453 33.91 0.13 -8.87
C HIS A 453 35.14 0.73 -8.16
N SER A 454 35.31 2.04 -8.30
CA SER A 454 36.37 2.82 -7.65
C SER A 454 35.72 3.88 -6.75
N ALA A 455 36.11 3.92 -5.49
CA ALA A 455 35.62 4.88 -4.49
C ALA A 455 35.84 6.34 -4.94
N GLN A 456 34.79 7.16 -4.89
CA GLN A 456 34.80 8.57 -5.28
C GLN A 456 34.66 9.54 -4.09
N GLY A 457 34.31 9.04 -2.90
CA GLY A 457 34.15 9.84 -1.68
C GLY A 457 34.68 9.16 -0.41
N ASP A 458 34.82 9.95 0.65
CA ASP A 458 35.21 9.45 1.96
C ASP A 458 34.11 8.53 2.50
N ARG A 459 34.45 7.24 2.67
CA ARG A 459 33.63 6.08 3.06
C ARG A 459 33.16 5.15 1.93
N GLU A 460 33.55 5.34 0.68
CA GLU A 460 33.29 4.36 -0.40
C GLU A 460 34.38 3.27 -0.51
N ILE A 461 34.04 2.09 -1.04
CA ILE A 461 34.97 0.97 -1.26
C ILE A 461 35.16 0.63 -2.74
N SER A 462 36.42 0.40 -3.13
CA SER A 462 36.76 -0.07 -4.48
C SER A 462 36.83 -1.60 -4.56
N PHE A 463 36.32 -2.20 -5.64
CA PHE A 463 36.42 -3.64 -5.92
C PHE A 463 36.38 -3.94 -7.42
N SER A 464 36.89 -5.11 -7.82
CA SER A 464 36.94 -5.53 -9.22
C SER A 464 35.78 -6.45 -9.59
N LYS A 465 35.37 -6.45 -10.86
CA LYS A 465 34.41 -7.44 -11.40
C LYS A 465 34.84 -8.87 -11.02
N GLY A 466 33.93 -9.63 -10.44
CA GLY A 466 34.15 -11.00 -9.94
C GLY A 466 34.46 -11.07 -8.44
N ASP A 467 34.73 -9.94 -7.77
CA ASP A 467 34.96 -9.93 -6.33
C ASP A 467 33.68 -10.27 -5.56
N LYS A 468 33.84 -11.03 -4.47
CA LYS A 468 32.74 -11.34 -3.55
C LYS A 468 32.53 -10.18 -2.59
N VAL A 469 31.32 -9.63 -2.60
CA VAL A 469 30.93 -8.47 -1.78
C VAL A 469 29.94 -8.93 -0.72
N LYS A 470 30.34 -8.86 0.55
CA LYS A 470 29.43 -9.17 1.67
C LYS A 470 28.68 -7.90 2.03
N VAL A 471 27.37 -7.88 1.82
CA VAL A 471 26.52 -6.73 2.14
C VAL A 471 26.29 -6.68 3.65
N LEU A 472 26.57 -5.55 4.28
CA LEU A 472 26.36 -5.31 5.71
C LEU A 472 25.07 -4.53 5.96
N SER A 473 24.82 -3.49 5.17
CA SER A 473 23.62 -2.67 5.29
C SER A 473 23.20 -2.11 3.93
N VAL A 474 21.95 -1.67 3.81
CA VAL A 474 21.41 -1.07 2.59
C VAL A 474 21.14 0.40 2.90
N GLY A 475 21.82 1.30 2.20
CA GLY A 475 21.69 2.74 2.35
C GLY A 475 20.73 3.36 1.34
N GLU A 476 20.51 4.67 1.46
CA GLU A 476 19.65 5.43 0.56
C GLU A 476 20.31 5.64 -0.82
N GLY A 477 19.50 5.93 -1.85
CA GLY A 477 20.01 6.30 -3.18
C GLY A 477 20.65 5.16 -4.00
N GLY A 478 20.44 3.90 -3.63
CA GLY A 478 20.97 2.74 -4.36
C GLY A 478 22.40 2.37 -3.98
N PHE A 479 22.94 2.90 -2.88
CA PHE A 479 24.23 2.50 -2.32
C PHE A 479 24.05 1.50 -1.18
N TRP A 480 24.86 0.46 -1.17
CA TRP A 480 24.93 -0.55 -0.12
C TRP A 480 26.25 -0.42 0.63
N GLU A 481 26.22 -0.72 1.92
CA GLU A 481 27.44 -0.87 2.70
C GLU A 481 27.85 -2.33 2.69
N GLY A 482 29.12 -2.61 2.49
CA GLY A 482 29.60 -3.98 2.53
C GLY A 482 31.09 -4.06 2.73
N THR A 483 31.57 -5.30 2.81
CA THR A 483 32.98 -5.60 3.02
C THR A 483 33.50 -6.40 1.84
N VAL A 484 34.61 -5.91 1.26
CA VAL A 484 35.39 -6.60 0.23
C VAL A 484 36.83 -6.65 0.70
N LYS A 485 37.41 -7.85 0.77
CA LYS A 485 38.83 -8.07 1.14
C LYS A 485 39.23 -7.33 2.45
N GLY A 486 38.34 -7.30 3.43
CA GLY A 486 38.58 -6.71 4.76
C GLY A 486 38.41 -5.18 4.84
N ARG A 487 38.05 -4.49 3.75
CA ARG A 487 37.70 -3.05 3.77
C ARG A 487 36.19 -2.87 3.68
N THR A 488 35.67 -2.01 4.55
CA THR A 488 34.24 -1.73 4.67
C THR A 488 33.92 -0.31 4.21
N GLY A 489 32.82 -0.17 3.49
CA GLY A 489 32.27 1.11 3.09
C GLY A 489 31.20 0.95 2.02
N TRP A 490 30.80 2.08 1.45
CA TRP A 490 29.66 2.21 0.56
C TRP A 490 30.01 1.90 -0.89
N PHE A 491 29.08 1.31 -1.62
CA PHE A 491 29.20 1.05 -3.05
C PHE A 491 27.83 0.96 -3.74
N PRO A 492 27.72 1.23 -5.04
CA PRO A 492 26.46 1.12 -5.77
C PRO A 492 25.95 -0.33 -5.86
N SER A 493 24.69 -0.55 -5.50
CA SER A 493 24.01 -1.85 -5.46
C SER A 493 23.89 -2.55 -6.82
N ASP A 494 23.85 -1.78 -7.90
CA ASP A 494 23.77 -2.29 -9.27
C ASP A 494 25.11 -2.86 -9.77
N CYS A 495 26.18 -2.74 -8.98
CA CYS A 495 27.47 -3.37 -9.25
C CYS A 495 27.54 -4.85 -8.86
N VAL A 496 26.52 -5.43 -8.23
CA VAL A 496 26.55 -6.81 -7.68
C VAL A 496 25.30 -7.62 -8.02
N GLU A 497 25.44 -8.95 -8.20
CA GLU A 497 24.31 -9.87 -8.46
C GLU A 497 24.34 -11.14 -7.57
N GLU A 498 23.16 -11.70 -7.31
CA GLU A 498 22.96 -12.90 -6.50
C GLU A 498 23.19 -14.18 -7.33
N VAL A 499 24.02 -15.09 -6.80
CA VAL A 499 24.38 -16.33 -7.49
C VAL A 499 23.33 -17.41 -7.21
N ALA A 500 22.53 -17.80 -8.21
CA ALA A 500 21.60 -18.93 -8.12
C ALA A 500 22.25 -20.23 -8.62
N VAL A 501 22.25 -21.28 -7.80
CA VAL A 501 22.75 -22.61 -8.17
C VAL A 501 21.66 -23.38 -8.93
N ARG A 502 21.94 -23.83 -10.17
CA ARG A 502 21.06 -24.73 -10.94
C ARG A 502 21.49 -26.19 -10.71
N SER A 503 20.54 -27.08 -10.41
CA SER A 503 20.73 -28.53 -10.43
C SER A 503 19.81 -29.13 -11.50
N GLN A 504 20.41 -29.81 -12.48
CA GLN A 504 19.77 -30.82 -13.33
C GLN A 504 19.63 -32.10 -12.50
N ASP A 505 18.45 -32.71 -12.48
CA ASP A 505 18.31 -34.15 -12.74
C ASP A 505 16.85 -34.61 -12.84
N ASN A 506 16.61 -35.47 -13.83
CA ASN A 506 15.35 -36.16 -14.12
C ASN A 506 15.24 -37.44 -13.28
N ARG A 507 14.24 -37.56 -12.40
CA ARG A 507 13.68 -38.87 -11.99
C ARG A 507 12.27 -38.76 -11.41
N SER A 508 11.43 -39.71 -11.79
CA SER A 508 10.00 -39.84 -11.47
C SER A 508 9.73 -40.05 -9.97
N GLU A 509 8.92 -39.17 -9.34
CA GLU A 509 8.58 -39.23 -7.91
C GLU A 509 7.32 -40.03 -7.60
N SER A 510 7.35 -40.82 -6.52
CA SER A 510 6.21 -41.57 -5.99
C SER A 510 5.34 -40.71 -5.05
N ARG A 511 4.10 -41.16 -4.79
CA ARG A 511 3.11 -40.44 -3.97
C ARG A 511 3.53 -40.29 -2.49
N SER A 512 4.46 -41.11 -1.99
CA SER A 512 5.02 -41.00 -0.63
C SER A 512 6.16 -39.98 -0.53
N ASP A 513 6.87 -39.71 -1.64
CA ASP A 513 7.97 -38.72 -1.68
C ASP A 513 7.45 -37.28 -1.65
N LYS A 514 6.24 -37.04 -2.18
CA LYS A 514 5.54 -35.75 -2.06
C LYS A 514 5.19 -35.40 -0.62
N ALA A 515 4.89 -36.39 0.24
CA ALA A 515 4.56 -36.16 1.65
C ALA A 515 5.80 -35.80 2.48
N LYS A 516 6.95 -36.43 2.19
CA LYS A 516 8.23 -36.15 2.88
C LYS A 516 8.83 -34.79 2.51
N ARG A 517 8.58 -34.29 1.28
CA ARG A 517 9.05 -32.97 0.83
C ARG A 517 8.27 -31.80 1.47
N LEU A 518 7.02 -32.03 1.84
CA LEU A 518 6.14 -31.01 2.45
C LEU A 518 6.56 -30.66 3.88
N PHE A 519 7.11 -31.61 4.64
CA PHE A 519 7.59 -31.35 6.00
C PHE A 519 8.91 -30.58 6.05
N ARG A 520 9.76 -30.76 5.02
CA ARG A 520 11.07 -30.11 4.97
C ARG A 520 11.00 -28.63 4.60
N HIS A 521 9.87 -28.16 4.06
CA HIS A 521 9.74 -26.78 3.55
C HIS A 521 9.17 -25.77 4.53
N TYR A 522 8.60 -26.22 5.66
CA TYR A 522 7.83 -25.32 6.55
C TYR A 522 8.52 -24.94 7.86
N THR A 523 9.68 -25.52 8.19
CA THR A 523 10.40 -25.15 9.43
C THR A 523 11.90 -24.95 9.27
N VAL A 524 12.54 -25.43 8.20
CA VAL A 524 13.98 -25.22 7.96
C VAL A 524 14.21 -25.16 6.46
N GLY A 525 14.81 -24.08 5.93
CA GLY A 525 15.17 -24.02 4.51
C GLY A 525 16.02 -25.24 4.13
N SER A 526 15.83 -25.75 2.90
CA SER A 526 16.56 -26.90 2.36
C SER A 526 18.07 -26.77 2.57
N TYR A 527 18.60 -27.47 3.56
CA TYR A 527 20.01 -27.80 3.66
C TYR A 527 20.19 -29.30 3.92
N ASP A 528 21.20 -29.80 3.23
CA ASP A 528 21.91 -31.07 3.34
C ASP A 528 21.28 -32.31 2.67
N SER A 529 21.90 -32.68 1.55
CA SER A 529 22.05 -34.03 1.00
C SER A 529 22.80 -34.91 2.00
N PHE A 530 22.37 -36.16 2.13
CA PHE A 530 22.70 -37.11 3.21
C PHE A 530 24.17 -37.57 3.33
N ASP A 531 25.13 -36.99 2.59
CA ASP A 531 26.51 -37.53 2.46
C ASP A 531 27.64 -36.51 2.71
N ALA A 532 27.41 -35.40 3.41
CA ALA A 532 28.50 -34.47 3.75
C ALA A 532 29.14 -34.77 5.13
N PRO A 533 30.47 -34.89 5.25
CA PRO A 533 31.14 -35.02 6.54
C PRO A 533 30.97 -33.74 7.38
N SER A 534 30.79 -33.90 8.70
CA SER A 534 30.30 -32.86 9.60
C SER A 534 31.32 -31.76 9.92
N ASP A 535 31.22 -30.60 9.27
CA ASP A 535 32.05 -29.40 9.48
C ASP A 535 31.52 -28.43 10.57
N TYR A 536 30.78 -28.95 11.57
CA TYR A 536 30.15 -28.12 12.61
C TYR A 536 30.97 -28.14 13.92
N ILE A 537 31.37 -26.96 14.38
CA ILE A 537 31.87 -26.71 15.73
C ILE A 537 30.68 -26.49 16.65
N ILE A 538 30.46 -27.46 17.54
CA ILE A 538 29.41 -27.46 18.54
C ILE A 538 30.02 -27.07 19.88
N LYS A 539 29.61 -25.93 20.45
CA LYS A 539 30.05 -25.48 21.78
C LYS A 539 28.87 -25.54 22.73
N GLU A 540 28.98 -26.38 23.75
CA GLU A 540 27.98 -26.52 24.79
C GLU A 540 28.27 -25.60 25.97
N LYS A 541 27.23 -25.04 26.56
CA LYS A 541 27.32 -24.15 27.73
C LYS A 541 26.14 -24.36 28.68
N THR A 542 26.43 -24.54 29.95
CA THR A 542 25.43 -24.55 31.02
C THR A 542 25.53 -23.26 31.82
N VAL A 543 24.40 -22.57 32.01
CA VAL A 543 24.36 -21.30 32.76
C VAL A 543 23.20 -21.28 33.75
N LEU A 544 23.43 -20.62 34.88
CA LEU A 544 22.40 -20.27 35.84
C LEU A 544 21.99 -18.81 35.62
N LEU A 545 20.73 -18.59 35.30
CA LEU A 545 20.14 -17.27 35.18
C LEU A 545 19.39 -16.95 36.48
N GLN A 546 19.66 -15.78 37.05
CA GLN A 546 18.94 -15.25 38.20
C GLN A 546 18.39 -13.88 37.86
N LYS A 547 17.08 -13.71 38.07
CA LYS A 547 16.36 -12.46 37.78
C LYS A 547 15.65 -11.95 39.04
N LYS A 548 15.41 -10.65 39.12
CA LYS A 548 14.50 -10.04 40.10
C LYS A 548 13.03 -10.31 39.73
N ASP A 549 12.12 -10.13 40.69
CA ASP A 549 10.68 -10.36 40.49
C ASP A 549 10.08 -9.51 39.34
N SER A 550 10.60 -8.29 39.16
CA SER A 550 10.11 -7.31 38.19
C SER A 550 10.77 -7.37 36.80
N GLU A 551 11.71 -8.30 36.56
CA GLU A 551 12.42 -8.41 35.28
C GLU A 551 12.28 -9.82 34.68
N GLY A 552 12.48 -9.92 33.36
CA GLY A 552 12.56 -11.20 32.65
C GLY A 552 14.00 -11.71 32.57
N PHE A 553 14.20 -12.93 32.06
CA PHE A 553 15.55 -13.47 31.85
C PHE A 553 16.29 -12.83 30.65
N GLY A 554 15.64 -11.92 29.90
CA GLY A 554 16.27 -11.14 28.84
C GLY A 554 16.56 -11.93 27.56
N PHE A 555 15.67 -12.84 27.17
CA PHE A 555 15.75 -13.57 25.91
C PHE A 555 14.37 -13.95 25.37
N VAL A 556 14.27 -14.11 24.05
CA VAL A 556 13.08 -14.62 23.36
C VAL A 556 13.36 -16.03 22.87
N LEU A 557 12.48 -16.97 23.25
CA LEU A 557 12.57 -18.37 22.83
C LEU A 557 11.67 -18.61 21.61
N ARG A 558 12.21 -19.26 20.58
CA ARG A 558 11.44 -19.81 19.45
C ARG A 558 11.55 -21.32 19.42
N GLY A 559 10.53 -21.98 18.87
CA GLY A 559 10.61 -23.40 18.57
C GLY A 559 9.31 -24.00 18.05
N ALA A 560 9.33 -25.31 17.83
CA ALA A 560 8.20 -26.05 17.26
C ALA A 560 6.96 -26.04 18.18
N LYS A 561 5.80 -25.67 17.62
CA LYS A 561 4.50 -25.71 18.31
C LYS A 561 3.94 -27.13 18.29
N ALA A 562 3.25 -27.54 19.36
CA ALA A 562 2.82 -28.92 19.63
C ALA A 562 1.86 -29.57 18.61
N GLN A 563 1.50 -28.87 17.53
CA GLN A 563 0.61 -29.37 16.47
C GLN A 563 1.36 -30.17 15.38
N THR A 564 2.70 -30.19 15.39
CA THR A 564 3.52 -31.03 14.49
C THR A 564 3.86 -32.37 15.15
N PRO A 565 3.99 -33.49 14.42
CA PRO A 565 4.46 -34.76 14.97
C PRO A 565 5.90 -34.62 15.47
N ILE A 566 6.03 -34.32 16.77
CA ILE A 566 7.31 -34.07 17.46
C ILE A 566 8.12 -35.38 17.63
N GLU A 567 7.45 -36.53 17.61
CA GLU A 567 8.07 -37.86 17.80
C GLU A 567 9.07 -38.24 16.70
N GLU A 568 8.95 -37.68 15.50
CA GLU A 568 9.83 -37.98 14.36
C GLU A 568 11.10 -37.09 14.29
N PHE A 569 11.26 -36.14 15.22
CA PHE A 569 12.44 -35.27 15.22
C PHE A 569 13.72 -36.05 15.58
N THR A 570 14.70 -36.02 14.66
CA THR A 570 16.03 -36.59 14.87
C THR A 570 17.04 -35.44 14.91
N PRO A 571 17.67 -35.15 16.07
CA PRO A 571 18.67 -34.10 16.19
C PRO A 571 19.82 -34.28 15.21
N THR A 572 20.29 -33.18 14.62
CA THR A 572 21.46 -33.16 13.73
C THR A 572 22.51 -32.19 14.27
N PRO A 573 23.79 -32.31 13.86
CA PRO A 573 24.82 -31.33 14.24
C PRO A 573 24.45 -29.88 13.86
N ALA A 574 23.71 -29.70 12.76
CA ALA A 574 23.24 -28.40 12.29
C ALA A 574 22.00 -27.88 13.04
N PHE A 575 21.18 -28.80 13.56
CA PHE A 575 19.91 -28.50 14.22
C PHE A 575 19.72 -29.47 15.41
N PRO A 576 20.34 -29.17 16.56
CA PRO A 576 20.46 -30.10 17.68
C PRO A 576 19.23 -30.14 18.60
N ALA A 577 18.33 -29.15 18.53
CA ALA A 577 17.08 -29.12 19.31
C ALA A 577 15.96 -28.36 18.59
N LEU A 578 14.72 -28.61 19.00
CA LEU A 578 13.53 -27.96 18.43
C LEU A 578 13.38 -26.48 18.85
N GLN A 579 14.15 -26.02 19.84
CA GLN A 579 14.03 -24.71 20.47
C GLN A 579 15.38 -24.00 20.45
N TYR A 580 15.34 -22.70 20.17
CA TYR A 580 16.52 -21.83 20.13
C TYR A 580 16.18 -20.42 20.59
N LEU A 581 17.21 -19.66 20.93
CA LEU A 581 17.12 -18.26 21.34
C LEU A 581 17.02 -17.36 20.11
N GLU A 582 15.83 -16.81 19.84
CA GLU A 582 15.56 -15.89 18.71
C GLU A 582 16.24 -14.55 18.91
N SER A 583 16.22 -14.05 20.14
CA SER A 583 16.96 -12.86 20.56
C SER A 583 17.40 -12.99 22.01
N VAL A 584 18.47 -12.28 22.35
CA VAL A 584 18.97 -12.12 23.72
C VAL A 584 19.24 -10.65 23.93
N ASP A 585 18.61 -10.04 24.94
CA ASP A 585 18.67 -8.61 25.19
C ASP A 585 20.08 -8.22 25.64
N GLU A 586 20.71 -7.29 24.92
CA GLU A 586 22.07 -6.85 25.23
C GLU A 586 22.12 -6.23 26.63
N GLY A 587 23.03 -6.72 27.47
CA GLY A 587 23.13 -6.33 28.87
C GLY A 587 22.12 -6.99 29.83
N GLY A 588 21.14 -7.75 29.32
CA GLY A 588 20.15 -8.50 30.09
C GLY A 588 20.72 -9.72 30.84
N VAL A 589 19.88 -10.38 31.66
CA VAL A 589 20.30 -11.52 32.52
C VAL A 589 20.94 -12.65 31.70
N ALA A 590 20.31 -13.09 30.61
CA ALA A 590 20.83 -14.10 29.71
C ALA A 590 22.11 -13.67 28.97
N TRP A 591 22.18 -12.42 28.53
CA TRP A 591 23.38 -11.90 27.86
C TRP A 591 24.60 -11.87 28.79
N ARG A 592 24.41 -11.46 30.05
CA ARG A 592 25.46 -11.43 31.09
C ARG A 592 25.90 -12.83 31.50
N ALA A 593 24.99 -13.80 31.50
CA ALA A 593 25.33 -15.21 31.64
C ALA A 593 26.04 -15.78 30.40
N GLY A 594 26.09 -15.02 29.31
CA GLY A 594 26.80 -15.33 28.08
C GLY A 594 26.04 -16.28 27.17
N LEU A 595 24.71 -16.23 27.19
CA LEU A 595 23.85 -16.77 26.14
C LEU A 595 23.82 -15.80 24.95
N ARG A 596 23.64 -16.33 23.75
CA ARG A 596 23.62 -15.55 22.51
C ARG A 596 22.45 -15.97 21.62
N MET A 597 22.10 -15.08 20.69
CA MET A 597 21.13 -15.38 19.64
C MET A 597 21.61 -16.59 18.83
N GLY A 598 20.69 -17.52 18.55
CA GLY A 598 20.96 -18.75 17.80
C GLY A 598 21.39 -19.95 18.65
N ASP A 599 21.60 -19.77 19.96
CA ASP A 599 21.88 -20.88 20.88
C ASP A 599 20.65 -21.80 20.99
N PHE A 600 20.86 -23.10 20.79
CA PHE A 600 19.83 -24.13 20.91
C PHE A 600 19.66 -24.57 22.35
N LEU A 601 18.43 -24.74 22.79
CA LEU A 601 18.11 -25.11 24.17
C LEU A 601 18.05 -26.64 24.31
N ILE A 602 18.97 -27.20 25.10
CA ILE A 602 19.13 -28.65 25.30
C ILE A 602 18.47 -29.08 26.61
N GLU A 603 18.68 -28.34 27.69
CA GLU A 603 18.09 -28.64 29.00
C GLU A 603 17.56 -27.37 29.69
N VAL A 604 16.49 -27.55 30.46
CA VAL A 604 15.93 -26.55 31.36
C VAL A 604 15.77 -27.18 32.75
N ASN A 605 16.40 -26.61 33.77
CA ASN A 605 16.42 -27.11 35.15
C ASN A 605 16.74 -28.61 35.26
N GLY A 606 17.69 -29.09 34.44
CA GLY A 606 18.13 -30.49 34.41
C GLY A 606 17.20 -31.44 33.63
N GLN A 607 16.14 -30.93 32.99
CA GLN A 607 15.27 -31.73 32.13
C GLN A 607 15.63 -31.53 30.66
N ASN A 608 15.78 -32.61 29.90
CA ASN A 608 16.05 -32.58 28.46
C ASN A 608 14.84 -32.03 27.70
N VAL A 609 15.05 -30.96 26.94
CA VAL A 609 14.02 -30.28 26.15
C VAL A 609 14.25 -30.35 24.64
N VAL A 610 15.21 -31.16 24.18
CA VAL A 610 15.61 -31.27 22.77
C VAL A 610 14.43 -31.57 21.84
N LYS A 611 13.53 -32.45 22.28
CA LYS A 611 12.33 -32.85 21.55
C LYS A 611 11.03 -32.35 22.19
N VAL A 612 11.09 -31.36 23.08
CA VAL A 612 9.91 -30.95 23.84
C VAL A 612 9.19 -29.80 23.12
N GLY A 613 7.87 -29.86 23.05
CA GLY A 613 7.08 -28.83 22.36
C GLY A 613 7.20 -27.46 23.02
N HIS A 614 7.16 -26.39 22.22
CA HIS A 614 7.43 -25.02 22.66
C HIS A 614 6.61 -24.58 23.89
N ARG A 615 5.31 -24.92 23.94
CA ARG A 615 4.44 -24.58 25.08
C ARG A 615 4.91 -25.22 26.39
N GLN A 616 5.38 -26.46 26.33
CA GLN A 616 5.84 -27.18 27.52
C GLN A 616 7.17 -26.63 28.03
N VAL A 617 8.11 -26.32 27.13
CA VAL A 617 9.38 -25.67 27.48
C VAL A 617 9.16 -24.31 28.14
N VAL A 618 8.25 -23.48 27.59
CA VAL A 618 7.90 -22.18 28.18
C VAL A 618 7.29 -22.33 29.57
N ASN A 619 6.44 -23.33 29.78
CA ASN A 619 5.86 -23.61 31.10
C ASN A 619 6.93 -24.04 32.12
N MET A 620 7.89 -24.87 31.72
CA MET A 620 9.01 -25.29 32.57
C MET A 620 9.88 -24.09 32.99
N ILE A 621 10.14 -23.16 32.06
CA ILE A 621 10.90 -21.93 32.37
C ILE A 621 10.12 -21.04 33.35
N ARG A 622 8.81 -20.90 33.17
CA ARG A 622 7.96 -20.09 34.06
C ARG A 622 7.81 -20.70 35.46
N GLN A 623 7.78 -22.01 35.57
CA GLN A 623 7.72 -22.72 36.87
C GLN A 623 9.00 -22.57 37.69
N GLY A 624 10.15 -22.30 37.06
CA GLY A 624 11.43 -22.04 37.75
C GLY A 624 11.47 -20.73 38.57
N GLY A 625 10.47 -19.86 38.43
CA GLY A 625 10.40 -18.60 39.16
C GLY A 625 11.55 -17.66 38.79
N ASN A 626 12.36 -17.27 39.77
CA ASN A 626 13.45 -16.31 39.61
C ASN A 626 14.81 -16.93 39.28
N ALA A 627 14.92 -18.26 39.30
CA ALA A 627 16.13 -18.98 38.98
C ALA A 627 15.88 -19.96 37.82
N LEU A 628 16.74 -19.92 36.81
CA LEU A 628 16.62 -20.80 35.66
C LEU A 628 17.99 -21.33 35.27
N MET A 629 18.17 -22.64 35.39
CA MET A 629 19.35 -23.32 34.88
C MET A 629 19.07 -23.77 33.45
N VAL A 630 19.90 -23.38 32.48
CA VAL A 630 19.76 -23.82 31.09
C VAL A 630 21.06 -24.37 30.56
N LYS A 631 20.95 -25.44 29.78
CA LYS A 631 22.04 -25.99 28.96
C LYS A 631 21.75 -25.67 27.51
N VAL A 632 22.66 -24.96 26.86
CA VAL A 632 22.52 -24.56 25.46
C VAL A 632 23.69 -25.03 24.63
N VAL A 633 23.45 -25.15 23.33
CA VAL A 633 24.46 -25.51 22.34
C VAL A 633 24.50 -24.46 21.25
N MET A 634 25.69 -23.92 21.02
CA MET A 634 26.00 -23.06 19.88
C MET A 634 26.53 -23.92 18.73
N VAL A 635 25.93 -23.78 17.56
CA VAL A 635 26.37 -24.46 16.33
C VAL A 635 27.01 -23.43 15.41
N THR A 636 28.28 -23.63 15.08
CA THR A 636 29.05 -22.78 14.15
C THR A 636 29.76 -23.67 13.12
N ARG A 637 30.02 -23.18 11.90
CA ARG A 637 30.76 -23.96 10.89
C ARG A 637 32.26 -23.67 10.97
N ASN A 638 33.09 -24.69 10.78
CA ASN A 638 34.55 -24.58 10.85
C ASN A 638 35.09 -23.82 9.63
N PRO A 639 35.75 -22.66 9.80
CA PRO A 639 36.20 -21.83 8.68
C PRO A 639 37.43 -22.37 7.92
N ASP A 640 38.21 -23.30 8.51
CA ASP A 640 39.55 -23.66 8.01
C ASP A 640 39.58 -24.68 6.85
N MET A 641 38.43 -25.24 6.44
CA MET A 641 38.36 -26.20 5.32
C MET A 641 38.01 -25.56 3.96
N GLU A 642 37.62 -24.29 3.91
CA GLU A 642 37.36 -23.59 2.63
C GLU A 642 38.64 -23.36 1.80
N GLU A 643 39.83 -23.44 2.41
CA GLU A 643 41.12 -23.30 1.70
C GLU A 643 41.61 -24.60 1.03
N GLY A 644 41.19 -25.78 1.51
CA GLY A 644 41.63 -27.07 0.98
C GLY A 644 41.03 -27.46 -0.37
N GLN A 645 39.79 -27.03 -0.65
CA GLN A 645 39.11 -27.33 -1.92
C GLN A 645 39.58 -26.45 -3.10
N ARG A 646 40.37 -25.39 -2.85
CA ARG A 646 40.93 -24.52 -3.91
C ARG A 646 42.18 -25.06 -4.62
N LYS A 647 42.65 -26.27 -4.29
CA LYS A 647 43.81 -26.89 -4.98
C LYS A 647 43.48 -28.06 -5.91
N LYS A 648 42.21 -28.44 -6.07
CA LYS A 648 41.79 -29.42 -7.10
C LYS A 648 40.41 -29.09 -7.67
N SER A 649 40.33 -28.07 -8.52
CA SER A 649 39.56 -28.07 -9.79
C SER A 649 39.78 -26.75 -10.51
#